data_AF-A0A8H5Z5T4-F1
#
_entry.id   AF-A0A8H5Z5T4-F1
#
_cell.length_a   1.000
_cell.length_b   1.000
_cell.length_c   1.000
_cell.angle_alpha   90.00
_cell.angle_beta   90.00
_cell.angle_gamma   90.00
#
_symmetry.space_group_name_H-M   'P 1'
#
loop_
_entity.id
_entity.type
_entity.pdbx_description
1 polymer ?
#
loop_
_entity_poly.entity_id
_entity_poly.type
_entity_poly.pdbx_seq_one_letter_code
_entity_poly.pdbx_strand_id
1 'polypeptide(L)'
;MLFSQSLPTLFTLFAGLQQVVATPRYCPPYGPVLPAPRQASQHPAVRYAIDTITTVLKGQTAGFDLSGVSVGVKSIHEDDPFLDFHYTPSTVNLKEGVKKINASTGYRLGSISKVFTVLAALRLAEDGVLSMDDPVTRWIPELAHSNSSHSGDELDVIHWSDITVGDVAAHLSGLGGDMTTDVSAFPFDWEALGLPRLLKNSKVPSCKGLPGAPICTRKGKLPITSCSWLTATDFLDIFKSYRPPVYQPSQSPVYSNAGISLVGLVVEAASNKTFDAAIMDLVLKPLGLKKTYPGIVPENSENMFIPAGSTDWGADIGIFAPAGAMGSSTADMLSFMTSILKNKALSPSNTRRWLKPNTFTSTWSASVGSPWEIYRVDNLTSDGRIIDMYTKGGTLSGYQSGMAMIPDAGLVVSVLGAGPEVSSVWAQLATLNIVEALIPALDTAARDEAKVRFAGQYVDKKTGSALTLSLDEGPGLVLSKWTARGFDILPNLNRFQPGRYNDTTDSGIKSIRLYPTGIENKSRAAWRAVFPTLSDTEAEMIEGLTKVKDVTCITWHMLDRFIYNGLSMDHFEFKYGTEGKAASHLHAHTSETMHKVTRLMAGLSALLPALATPTSHAKNCVQLQVPVTASANNTRYNSVKVESNIDLVDFVWDTSTWSHANRSAEVLPIHGTYSINAQLCIPADGKKSDVLQIATHGLGFDKRYWDPELKPEEYSYVDAALAKGYSILTYDRLGTGKSTKANGYNEVQLGLQVAILKELTVLARDGTLLKSSKITGKRPQKTFYDYKPKKVVHVGHSFGSATTSGLLSLHGNLSDGAILTGFLPNNQSGKVGPNTFGFEFARQYDPKRFGDRPAGYAVQASLSSIQQIFLKKGSFEIEALEYAEKIKQTGTVGELSSGLIVQPSNEFKGPLQYFIGENDYPFCDGDCNNTYDMETLKGLNPAAPHIGVHLQPGTGHGLTLSTNATAGYEVMLAYLGSQGL
;
A
#
# COMPACT_ATOMS: atom_id res chain seq x y z
N MET A 1 -14.32 -31.10 19.30
CA MET A 1 -14.37 -32.57 19.26
C MET A 1 -15.53 -32.97 18.36
N LEU A 2 -15.23 -33.42 17.12
CA LEU A 2 -16.03 -34.32 16.26
C LEU A 2 -15.53 -34.42 14.80
N PHE A 3 -14.41 -33.80 14.42
CA PHE A 3 -13.86 -33.92 13.04
C PHE A 3 -12.49 -34.60 12.92
N SER A 4 -11.95 -35.24 13.97
CA SER A 4 -10.58 -35.79 13.94
C SER A 4 -10.46 -37.32 13.89
N GLN A 5 -11.54 -38.08 13.67
CA GLN A 5 -11.45 -39.56 13.74
C GLN A 5 -11.98 -40.35 12.53
N SER A 6 -12.37 -39.72 11.41
CA SER A 6 -12.93 -40.49 10.29
C SER A 6 -12.72 -39.90 8.89
N LEU A 7 -11.66 -39.10 8.67
CA LEU A 7 -11.31 -38.61 7.33
C LEU A 7 -10.41 -39.52 6.45
N PRO A 8 -9.63 -40.52 6.90
CA PRO A 8 -8.63 -41.14 6.00
C PRO A 8 -9.22 -41.94 4.82
N THR A 9 -10.50 -42.30 4.87
CA THR A 9 -11.12 -43.24 3.90
C THR A 9 -11.84 -42.58 2.73
N LEU A 10 -12.07 -41.25 2.75
CA LEU A 10 -12.77 -40.55 1.65
C LEU A 10 -11.82 -39.93 0.60
N PHE A 11 -10.52 -39.82 0.89
CA PHE A 11 -9.57 -39.01 0.11
C PHE A 11 -8.83 -39.73 -1.02
N THR A 12 -9.07 -41.02 -1.25
CA THR A 12 -8.42 -41.80 -2.32
C THR A 12 -9.03 -41.63 -3.71
N LEU A 13 -10.06 -40.78 -3.88
CA LEU A 13 -10.83 -40.67 -5.13
C LEU A 13 -10.50 -39.48 -6.04
N PHE A 14 -9.63 -38.54 -5.63
CA PHE A 14 -9.34 -37.32 -6.42
C PHE A 14 -7.83 -37.01 -6.52
N ALA A 15 -7.01 -38.01 -6.81
CA ALA A 15 -5.60 -37.81 -7.13
C ALA A 15 -5.44 -37.32 -8.59
N GLY A 16 -5.46 -36.00 -8.79
CA GLY A 16 -5.13 -35.43 -10.10
C GLY A 16 -5.46 -33.96 -10.21
N LEU A 17 -4.76 -33.08 -9.50
CA LEU A 17 -4.74 -31.64 -9.76
C LEU A 17 -3.35 -31.08 -9.47
N GLN A 18 -2.90 -30.20 -10.38
CA GLN A 18 -1.57 -29.60 -10.43
C GLN A 18 -1.25 -28.78 -9.17
N GLN A 19 0.02 -28.84 -8.74
CA GLN A 19 0.55 -27.96 -7.70
C GLN A 19 0.64 -26.53 -8.22
N VAL A 20 -0.28 -25.68 -7.79
CA VAL A 20 -0.10 -24.23 -7.77
C VAL A 20 0.69 -23.93 -6.50
N VAL A 21 1.85 -23.28 -6.61
CA VAL A 21 2.60 -22.83 -5.43
C VAL A 21 1.77 -21.73 -4.75
N ALA A 22 1.07 -22.06 -3.66
CA ALA A 22 0.30 -21.09 -2.90
C ALA A 22 1.21 -20.23 -2.03
N THR A 23 0.79 -18.99 -1.85
CA THR A 23 1.29 -18.11 -0.79
C THR A 23 0.66 -18.55 0.54
N PRO A 24 1.37 -18.48 1.68
CA PRO A 24 0.78 -18.80 2.98
C PRO A 24 -0.44 -17.91 3.22
N ARG A 25 -1.64 -18.50 3.30
CA ARG A 25 -2.90 -17.78 3.46
C ARG A 25 -3.13 -17.50 4.95
N TYR A 26 -2.99 -16.24 5.37
CA TYR A 26 -3.17 -15.85 6.75
C TYR A 26 -4.64 -15.59 7.08
N CYS A 27 -5.14 -16.13 8.20
CA CYS A 27 -6.49 -15.88 8.72
C CYS A 27 -6.41 -15.08 10.04
N PRO A 28 -6.05 -13.77 10.03
CA PRO A 28 -6.01 -12.98 11.25
C PRO A 28 -7.41 -12.87 11.90
N PRO A 29 -7.51 -12.72 13.22
CA PRO A 29 -8.76 -12.32 13.86
C PRO A 29 -9.26 -11.01 13.27
N TYR A 30 -10.59 -10.86 13.15
CA TYR A 30 -11.18 -9.64 12.62
C TYR A 30 -10.82 -8.41 13.48
N GLY A 31 -10.29 -7.37 12.82
CA GLY A 31 -9.85 -6.12 13.42
C GLY A 31 -8.36 -5.84 13.20
N PRO A 32 -7.76 -4.90 13.95
CA PRO A 32 -6.39 -4.47 13.72
C PRO A 32 -5.41 -5.62 13.94
N VAL A 33 -4.50 -5.83 12.99
CA VAL A 33 -3.42 -6.82 13.13
C VAL A 33 -2.20 -6.26 13.86
N LEU A 34 -2.09 -4.93 13.90
CA LEU A 34 -1.10 -4.15 14.66
C LEU A 34 -1.77 -2.89 15.22
N PRO A 35 -1.27 -2.29 16.31
CA PRO A 35 -1.76 -1.00 16.76
C PRO A 35 -1.60 0.08 15.69
N ALA A 36 -2.61 0.94 15.54
CA ALA A 36 -2.53 2.09 14.65
C ALA A 36 -1.36 3.04 15.03
N PRO A 37 -0.72 3.69 14.04
CA PRO A 37 0.45 4.52 14.28
C PRO A 37 0.07 5.78 15.06
N ARG A 38 0.88 6.13 16.06
CA ARG A 38 0.61 7.26 16.98
C ARG A 38 1.05 8.61 16.44
N GLN A 39 2.03 8.62 15.53
CA GLN A 39 2.59 9.84 14.92
C GLN A 39 2.61 9.70 13.40
N ALA A 40 1.46 9.36 12.83
CA ALA A 40 1.31 9.06 11.41
C ALA A 40 1.75 10.23 10.53
N SER A 41 1.41 11.47 10.89
CA SER A 41 1.76 12.68 10.13
C SER A 41 3.27 12.92 9.96
N GLN A 42 4.10 12.32 10.83
CA GLN A 42 5.55 12.44 10.77
C GLN A 42 6.20 11.38 9.89
N HIS A 43 5.46 10.31 9.57
CA HIS A 43 5.98 9.20 8.80
C HIS A 43 6.17 9.57 7.32
N PRO A 44 7.35 9.30 6.70
CA PRO A 44 7.61 9.66 5.31
C PRO A 44 6.57 9.12 4.31
N ALA A 45 6.16 7.85 4.46
CA ALA A 45 5.16 7.23 3.59
C ALA A 45 3.80 7.95 3.65
N VAL A 46 3.37 8.36 4.85
CA VAL A 46 2.11 9.08 5.04
C VAL A 46 2.21 10.48 4.43
N ARG A 47 3.31 11.20 4.65
CA ARG A 47 3.53 12.53 4.03
C ARG A 47 3.48 12.46 2.51
N TYR A 48 4.13 11.46 1.91
CA TYR A 48 4.10 11.27 0.46
C TYR A 48 2.68 11.00 -0.07
N ALA A 49 1.90 10.15 0.61
CA ALA A 49 0.51 9.89 0.25
C ALA A 49 -0.34 11.19 0.33
N ILE A 50 -0.15 11.99 1.38
CA ILE A 50 -0.84 13.28 1.55
C ILE A 50 -0.46 14.30 0.48
N ASP A 51 0.82 14.42 0.12
CA ASP A 51 1.28 15.31 -0.95
C ASP A 51 0.67 14.91 -2.31
N THR A 52 0.58 13.60 -2.56
CA THR A 52 -0.06 13.04 -3.76
C THR A 52 -1.54 13.37 -3.82
N ILE A 53 -2.28 13.09 -2.74
CA ILE A 53 -3.71 13.44 -2.59
C ILE A 53 -3.92 14.94 -2.80
N THR A 54 -3.11 15.77 -2.15
CA THR A 54 -3.21 17.23 -2.23
C THR A 54 -3.00 17.72 -3.66
N THR A 55 -2.06 17.11 -4.40
CA THR A 55 -1.80 17.44 -5.81
C THR A 55 -3.00 17.08 -6.69
N VAL A 56 -3.60 15.90 -6.49
CA VAL A 56 -4.80 15.47 -7.21
C VAL A 56 -5.97 16.41 -6.93
N LEU A 57 -6.22 16.74 -5.67
CA LEU A 57 -7.30 17.67 -5.28
C LEU A 57 -7.10 19.05 -5.92
N LYS A 58 -5.88 19.60 -5.88
CA LYS A 58 -5.57 20.88 -6.57
C LYS A 58 -5.84 20.81 -8.07
N GLY A 59 -5.45 19.71 -8.72
CA GLY A 59 -5.68 19.51 -10.15
C GLY A 59 -7.17 19.44 -10.49
N GLN A 60 -7.96 18.73 -9.68
CA GLN A 60 -9.41 18.63 -9.88
C GLN A 60 -10.13 19.95 -9.65
N THR A 61 -9.79 20.68 -8.59
CA THR A 61 -10.49 21.93 -8.24
C THR A 61 -10.02 23.12 -9.06
N ALA A 62 -8.89 23.05 -9.77
CA ALA A 62 -8.36 24.17 -10.56
C ALA A 62 -9.34 24.68 -11.64
N GLY A 63 -10.27 23.83 -12.09
CA GLY A 63 -11.31 24.19 -13.06
C GLY A 63 -12.65 24.59 -12.44
N PHE A 64 -12.75 24.74 -11.12
CA PHE A 64 -14.03 25.07 -10.46
C PHE A 64 -14.22 26.59 -10.37
N ASP A 65 -15.26 27.08 -11.04
CA ASP A 65 -15.62 28.50 -11.10
C ASP A 65 -16.74 28.89 -10.13
N LEU A 66 -17.61 27.94 -9.76
CA LEU A 66 -18.77 28.17 -8.89
C LEU A 66 -18.78 27.26 -7.65
N SER A 67 -17.96 26.22 -7.64
CA SER A 67 -18.01 25.18 -6.63
C SER A 67 -16.89 25.27 -5.61
N GLY A 68 -17.26 25.14 -4.34
CA GLY A 68 -16.36 25.18 -3.20
C GLY A 68 -16.20 23.81 -2.56
N VAL A 69 -14.99 23.50 -2.09
CA VAL A 69 -14.62 22.19 -1.54
C VAL A 69 -13.84 22.34 -0.25
N SER A 70 -14.11 21.46 0.71
CA SER A 70 -13.31 21.25 1.93
C SER A 70 -13.08 19.76 2.15
N VAL A 71 -11.82 19.36 2.30
CA VAL A 71 -11.40 17.98 2.57
C VAL A 71 -10.51 17.97 3.82
N GLY A 72 -10.91 17.18 4.80
CA GLY A 72 -10.16 16.98 6.04
C GLY A 72 -9.82 15.51 6.25
N VAL A 73 -8.60 15.22 6.69
CA VAL A 73 -8.17 13.87 7.04
C VAL A 73 -7.30 13.87 8.29
N LYS A 74 -7.58 12.95 9.22
CA LYS A 74 -6.97 12.95 10.55
C LYS A 74 -6.75 11.54 11.08
N SER A 75 -5.62 11.34 11.77
CA SER A 75 -5.41 10.20 12.67
C SER A 75 -6.06 10.51 14.01
N ILE A 76 -6.79 9.56 14.58
CA ILE A 76 -7.34 9.74 15.93
C ILE A 76 -6.25 9.83 16.98
N HIS A 77 -5.00 9.42 16.70
CA HIS A 77 -3.91 9.51 17.66
C HIS A 77 -3.22 10.87 17.69
N GLU A 78 -3.61 11.79 16.80
CA GLU A 78 -3.01 13.11 16.66
C GLU A 78 -4.07 14.20 16.89
N ASP A 79 -3.64 15.38 17.32
CA ASP A 79 -4.53 16.50 17.60
C ASP A 79 -4.85 17.29 16.32
N ASP A 80 -3.89 17.40 15.40
CA ASP A 80 -4.05 18.11 14.13
C ASP A 80 -4.38 17.16 12.98
N PRO A 81 -5.16 17.61 11.97
CA PRO A 81 -5.33 16.86 10.73
C PRO A 81 -4.02 16.83 9.94
N PHE A 82 -3.72 15.71 9.30
CA PHE A 82 -2.59 15.63 8.38
C PHE A 82 -2.94 16.14 6.97
N LEU A 83 -4.23 16.30 6.64
CA LEU A 83 -4.71 17.05 5.45
C LEU A 83 -5.86 17.98 5.84
N ASP A 84 -5.72 19.25 5.50
CA ASP A 84 -6.73 20.30 5.67
C ASP A 84 -6.78 21.15 4.38
N PHE A 85 -7.51 20.64 3.38
CA PHE A 85 -7.56 21.22 2.04
C PHE A 85 -8.88 21.97 1.82
N HIS A 86 -8.78 23.21 1.32
CA HIS A 86 -9.93 24.05 1.02
C HIS A 86 -9.76 24.75 -0.31
N TYR A 87 -10.80 24.71 -1.14
CA TYR A 87 -10.86 25.43 -2.41
C TYR A 87 -12.03 26.42 -2.39
N THR A 88 -11.72 27.69 -2.63
CA THR A 88 -12.71 28.76 -2.84
C THR A 88 -12.76 29.08 -4.33
N PRO A 89 -13.93 29.03 -4.98
CA PRO A 89 -14.05 29.38 -6.39
C PRO A 89 -13.82 30.87 -6.63
N SER A 90 -13.55 31.23 -7.88
CA SER A 90 -13.40 32.62 -8.32
C SER A 90 -14.70 33.42 -8.16
N THR A 91 -15.85 32.76 -8.34
CA THR A 91 -17.18 33.36 -8.22
C THR A 91 -17.87 32.86 -6.95
N VAL A 92 -17.98 33.74 -5.95
CA VAL A 92 -18.70 33.47 -4.69
C VAL A 92 -19.97 34.31 -4.60
N ASN A 93 -20.94 33.87 -3.80
CA ASN A 93 -22.09 34.72 -3.47
C ASN A 93 -21.63 35.92 -2.64
N LEU A 94 -21.75 37.14 -3.20
CA LEU A 94 -21.29 38.36 -2.52
C LEU A 94 -22.26 38.89 -1.47
N LYS A 95 -23.52 38.42 -1.48
CA LYS A 95 -24.59 38.90 -0.59
C LYS A 95 -24.68 38.07 0.69
N GLU A 96 -24.47 36.76 0.60
CA GLU A 96 -24.66 35.79 1.68
C GLU A 96 -23.57 34.71 1.65
N GLY A 97 -23.23 34.15 2.81
CA GLY A 97 -22.22 33.10 2.93
C GLY A 97 -20.77 33.59 3.04
N VAL A 98 -19.84 32.64 3.17
CA VAL A 98 -18.40 32.92 3.29
C VAL A 98 -17.80 33.36 1.96
N LYS A 99 -16.91 34.35 2.03
CA LYS A 99 -16.09 34.79 0.89
C LYS A 99 -14.80 33.99 0.72
N LYS A 100 -14.42 33.22 1.74
CA LYS A 100 -13.25 32.35 1.76
C LYS A 100 -13.54 31.10 2.58
N ILE A 101 -13.35 29.95 1.96
CA ILE A 101 -13.55 28.64 2.59
C ILE A 101 -12.37 28.30 3.50
N ASN A 102 -12.67 27.72 4.67
CA ASN A 102 -11.72 27.17 5.63
C ASN A 102 -12.34 26.00 6.42
N ALA A 103 -11.60 25.41 7.36
CA ALA A 103 -12.04 24.25 8.13
C ALA A 103 -13.29 24.46 9.01
N SER A 104 -13.67 25.71 9.29
CA SER A 104 -14.89 26.09 10.02
C SER A 104 -16.06 26.47 9.11
N THR A 105 -15.86 26.46 7.78
CA THR A 105 -16.93 26.75 6.82
C THR A 105 -17.99 25.64 6.84
N GLY A 106 -19.25 26.02 6.99
CA GLY A 106 -20.38 25.12 7.02
C GLY A 106 -20.88 24.71 5.63
N TYR A 107 -21.27 23.44 5.51
CA TYR A 107 -21.89 22.82 4.34
C TYR A 107 -23.12 22.02 4.78
N ARG A 108 -24.11 21.84 3.91
CA ARG A 108 -25.20 20.88 4.14
C ARG A 108 -24.65 19.45 4.02
N LEU A 109 -25.02 18.60 4.96
CA LEU A 109 -24.52 17.23 5.07
C LEU A 109 -25.35 16.20 4.30
N GLY A 110 -26.58 16.53 3.89
CA GLY A 110 -27.48 15.55 3.31
C GLY A 110 -27.59 14.31 4.21
N SER A 111 -27.56 13.12 3.60
CA SER A 111 -27.74 11.84 4.28
C SER A 111 -26.70 11.46 5.33
N ILE A 112 -25.60 12.20 5.49
CA ILE A 112 -24.72 12.05 6.67
C ILE A 112 -25.49 12.38 7.96
N SER A 113 -26.54 13.23 7.89
CA SER A 113 -27.43 13.56 9.02
C SER A 113 -27.98 12.33 9.75
N LYS A 114 -28.21 11.22 9.03
CA LYS A 114 -28.72 9.97 9.60
C LYS A 114 -27.82 9.43 10.70
N VAL A 115 -26.50 9.59 10.57
CA VAL A 115 -25.52 9.11 11.56
C VAL A 115 -25.71 9.83 12.90
N PHE A 116 -26.00 11.13 12.87
CA PHE A 116 -26.30 11.93 14.06
C PHE A 116 -27.65 11.54 14.68
N THR A 117 -28.68 11.35 13.85
CA THR A 117 -30.00 10.89 14.29
C THR A 117 -29.94 9.54 14.99
N VAL A 118 -29.25 8.57 14.40
CA VAL A 118 -29.09 7.24 15.01
C VAL A 118 -28.23 7.33 16.27
N LEU A 119 -27.19 8.16 16.29
CA LEU A 119 -26.42 8.40 17.52
C LEU A 119 -27.27 8.97 18.66
N ALA A 120 -28.20 9.88 18.38
CA ALA A 120 -29.11 10.40 19.40
C ALA A 120 -30.03 9.31 19.96
N ALA A 121 -30.56 8.43 19.12
CA ALA A 121 -31.32 7.26 19.57
C ALA A 121 -30.45 6.32 20.41
N LEU A 122 -29.21 6.05 19.99
CA LEU A 122 -28.27 5.21 20.73
C LEU A 122 -27.86 5.83 22.07
N ARG A 123 -27.78 7.16 22.18
CA ARG A 123 -27.54 7.86 23.45
C ARG A 123 -28.69 7.66 24.43
N LEU A 124 -29.92 7.86 23.96
CA LEU A 124 -31.11 7.57 24.76
C LEU A 124 -31.16 6.08 25.17
N ALA A 125 -30.70 5.17 24.31
CA ALA A 125 -30.60 3.76 24.63
C ALA A 125 -29.52 3.44 25.68
N GLU A 126 -28.36 4.09 25.60
CA GLU A 126 -27.29 3.97 26.59
C GLU A 126 -27.73 4.50 27.97
N ASP A 127 -28.57 5.54 27.98
CA ASP A 127 -29.16 6.11 29.19
C ASP A 127 -30.39 5.31 29.70
N GLY A 128 -30.78 4.23 29.01
CA GLY A 128 -31.90 3.37 29.37
C GLY A 128 -33.29 4.00 29.16
N VAL A 129 -33.37 5.12 28.41
CA VAL A 129 -34.62 5.82 28.10
C VAL A 129 -35.43 5.07 27.04
N LEU A 130 -34.76 4.51 26.03
CA LEU A 130 -35.37 3.65 25.00
C LEU A 130 -34.58 2.35 24.79
N SER A 131 -35.19 1.35 24.17
CA SER A 131 -34.46 0.22 23.59
C SER A 131 -34.43 0.31 22.07
N MET A 132 -33.31 -0.05 21.45
CA MET A 132 -33.28 -0.19 19.99
C MET A 132 -34.18 -1.34 19.50
N ASP A 133 -34.47 -2.32 20.36
CA ASP A 133 -35.41 -3.42 20.09
C ASP A 133 -36.87 -3.05 20.41
N ASP A 134 -37.14 -1.81 20.85
CA ASP A 134 -38.52 -1.37 21.04
C ASP A 134 -39.25 -1.37 19.69
N PRO A 135 -40.49 -1.88 19.63
CA PRO A 135 -41.31 -1.68 18.45
C PRO A 135 -41.57 -0.19 18.27
N VAL A 136 -41.53 0.30 17.02
CA VAL A 136 -41.70 1.74 16.75
C VAL A 136 -43.05 2.28 17.24
N THR A 137 -44.06 1.43 17.33
CA THR A 137 -45.40 1.74 17.87
C THR A 137 -45.39 2.12 19.34
N ARG A 138 -44.37 1.72 20.11
CA ARG A 138 -44.21 2.15 21.51
C ARG A 138 -44.03 3.66 21.61
N TRP A 139 -43.29 4.24 20.67
CA TRP A 139 -42.92 5.66 20.65
C TRP A 139 -43.82 6.48 19.72
N ILE A 140 -44.46 5.80 18.76
CA ILE A 140 -45.37 6.39 17.77
C ILE A 140 -46.68 5.56 17.78
N PRO A 141 -47.51 5.67 18.82
CA PRO A 141 -48.72 4.85 18.98
C PRO A 141 -49.74 5.05 17.84
N GLU A 142 -49.66 6.14 17.07
CA GLU A 142 -50.50 6.37 15.90
C GLU A 142 -50.31 5.33 14.79
N LEU A 143 -49.20 4.58 14.80
CA LEU A 143 -48.93 3.48 13.87
C LEU A 143 -49.61 2.16 14.30
N ALA A 144 -49.93 2.00 15.59
CA ALA A 144 -50.59 0.80 16.11
C ALA A 144 -52.06 0.66 15.65
N HIS A 145 -52.70 1.79 15.33
CA HIS A 145 -54.11 1.87 14.90
C HIS A 145 -54.24 2.11 13.40
N SER A 146 -53.37 1.46 12.62
CA SER A 146 -53.45 1.45 11.15
C SER A 146 -54.74 0.73 10.72
N ASN A 147 -55.84 1.48 10.57
CA ASN A 147 -57.03 1.03 9.86
C ASN A 147 -56.65 0.86 8.38
N SER A 148 -56.12 -0.29 7.99
CA SER A 148 -55.97 -0.63 6.59
C SER A 148 -57.38 -0.72 5.98
N SER A 149 -57.77 0.33 5.27
CA SER A 149 -58.96 0.34 4.41
C SER A 149 -58.79 -0.55 3.17
N HIS A 150 -57.86 -1.51 3.20
CA HIS A 150 -57.52 -2.45 2.13
C HIS A 150 -57.63 -3.86 2.73
N SER A 151 -58.58 -4.63 2.19
CA SER A 151 -58.95 -6.07 2.30
C SER A 151 -58.39 -7.05 3.35
N GLY A 152 -57.50 -6.67 4.27
CA GLY A 152 -56.76 -7.63 5.10
C GLY A 152 -55.75 -8.46 4.30
N ASP A 153 -55.37 -8.01 3.10
CA ASP A 153 -54.36 -8.67 2.27
C ASP A 153 -52.96 -8.33 2.81
N GLU A 154 -52.15 -9.36 3.05
CA GLU A 154 -50.79 -9.26 3.58
C GLU A 154 -49.87 -8.44 2.66
N LEU A 155 -50.21 -8.31 1.38
CA LEU A 155 -49.46 -7.50 0.41
C LEU A 155 -49.59 -5.99 0.62
N ASP A 156 -50.66 -5.52 1.28
CA ASP A 156 -50.98 -4.09 1.43
C ASP A 156 -50.75 -3.57 2.86
N VAL A 157 -50.34 -4.43 3.80
CA VAL A 157 -50.27 -4.11 5.23
C VAL A 157 -48.84 -4.09 5.74
N ILE A 158 -48.47 -2.98 6.41
CA ILE A 158 -47.21 -2.89 7.15
C ILE A 158 -47.44 -3.36 8.59
N HIS A 159 -46.73 -4.40 9.01
CA HIS A 159 -46.78 -4.95 10.37
C HIS A 159 -45.94 -4.09 11.34
N TRP A 160 -46.47 -2.93 11.71
CA TRP A 160 -45.75 -1.94 12.54
C TRP A 160 -45.30 -2.43 13.92
N SER A 161 -45.98 -3.44 14.49
CA SER A 161 -45.57 -4.07 15.75
C SER A 161 -44.26 -4.83 15.65
N ASP A 162 -43.88 -5.26 14.45
CA ASP A 162 -42.74 -6.15 14.22
C ASP A 162 -41.50 -5.35 13.79
N ILE A 163 -41.67 -4.06 13.52
CA ILE A 163 -40.60 -3.14 13.15
C ILE A 163 -40.03 -2.50 14.41
N THR A 164 -38.76 -2.76 14.70
CA THR A 164 -38.06 -2.13 15.83
C THR A 164 -37.41 -0.80 15.44
N VAL A 165 -37.05 0.03 16.44
CA VAL A 165 -36.25 1.25 16.21
C VAL A 165 -34.92 0.91 15.51
N GLY A 166 -34.31 -0.23 15.87
CA GLY A 166 -33.10 -0.78 15.29
C GLY A 166 -33.27 -1.17 13.83
N ASP A 167 -34.36 -1.85 13.47
CA ASP A 167 -34.66 -2.19 12.08
C ASP A 167 -34.73 -0.93 11.22
N VAL A 168 -35.42 0.11 11.71
CA VAL A 168 -35.52 1.37 10.98
C VAL A 168 -34.16 2.05 10.84
N ALA A 169 -33.37 2.10 11.92
CA ALA A 169 -32.03 2.69 11.91
C ALA A 169 -31.07 1.95 10.95
N ALA A 170 -31.26 0.63 10.79
CA ALA A 170 -30.47 -0.25 9.94
C ALA A 170 -31.00 -0.41 8.51
N HIS A 171 -32.03 0.34 8.12
CA HIS A 171 -32.71 0.19 6.82
C HIS A 171 -33.34 -1.19 6.59
N LEU A 172 -33.71 -1.88 7.65
CA LEU A 172 -34.30 -3.23 7.65
C LEU A 172 -35.81 -3.24 7.93
N SER A 173 -36.47 -2.08 8.02
CA SER A 173 -37.89 -2.02 8.32
C SER A 173 -38.83 -2.44 7.18
N GLY A 174 -38.29 -2.69 5.98
CA GLY A 174 -39.09 -2.97 4.77
C GLY A 174 -39.82 -1.75 4.20
N LEU A 175 -39.63 -0.56 4.79
CA LEU A 175 -40.28 0.68 4.35
C LEU A 175 -39.64 1.20 3.06
N GLY A 176 -40.47 1.58 2.09
CA GLY A 176 -40.01 2.19 0.85
C GLY A 176 -39.20 3.46 1.08
N GLY A 177 -38.27 3.72 0.15
CA GLY A 177 -37.19 4.67 0.39
C GLY A 177 -37.63 6.11 0.60
N ASP A 178 -38.56 6.59 -0.24
CA ASP A 178 -38.92 8.00 -0.31
C ASP A 178 -40.28 8.29 -0.96
N MET A 179 -40.90 9.39 -0.53
CA MET A 179 -41.96 10.11 -1.29
C MET A 179 -41.39 11.28 -2.10
N THR A 180 -40.13 11.65 -1.84
CA THR A 180 -39.39 12.71 -2.52
C THR A 180 -39.12 12.40 -3.98
N THR A 181 -39.14 11.11 -4.36
CA THR A 181 -38.87 10.63 -5.72
C THR A 181 -40.14 10.26 -6.48
N ASP A 182 -41.32 10.65 -5.96
CA ASP A 182 -42.57 10.50 -6.68
C ASP A 182 -42.53 11.35 -7.95
N VAL A 183 -42.33 10.69 -9.09
CA VAL A 183 -42.14 11.35 -10.38
C VAL A 183 -43.35 12.21 -10.76
N SER A 184 -44.55 11.87 -10.27
CA SER A 184 -45.77 12.65 -10.50
C SER A 184 -45.73 14.07 -9.92
N ALA A 185 -44.79 14.34 -9.00
CA ALA A 185 -44.59 15.66 -8.42
C ALA A 185 -43.85 16.63 -9.35
N PHE A 186 -43.20 16.14 -10.41
CA PHE A 186 -42.49 17.01 -11.36
C PHE A 186 -43.40 17.37 -12.55
N PRO A 187 -43.37 18.62 -13.03
CA PRO A 187 -44.21 19.09 -14.13
C PRO A 187 -43.73 18.51 -15.46
N PHE A 188 -44.21 17.31 -15.79
CA PHE A 188 -43.85 16.58 -17.01
C PHE A 188 -45.06 15.78 -17.52
N ASP A 189 -45.11 15.52 -18.83
CA ASP A 189 -46.14 14.68 -19.45
C ASP A 189 -45.79 13.20 -19.25
N TRP A 190 -46.08 12.69 -18.06
CA TRP A 190 -45.88 11.29 -17.71
C TRP A 190 -46.78 10.34 -18.51
N GLU A 191 -47.94 10.83 -18.97
CA GLU A 191 -48.86 10.06 -19.81
C GLU A 191 -48.24 9.79 -21.19
N ALA A 192 -47.53 10.77 -21.76
CA ALA A 192 -46.73 10.57 -22.96
C ALA A 192 -45.60 9.53 -22.81
N LEU A 193 -45.13 9.27 -21.58
CA LEU A 193 -44.18 8.18 -21.28
C LEU A 193 -44.84 6.85 -20.94
N GLY A 194 -46.17 6.75 -21.12
CA GLY A 194 -46.93 5.51 -20.90
C GLY A 194 -47.36 5.28 -19.45
N LEU A 195 -47.16 6.23 -18.54
CA LEU A 195 -47.73 6.15 -17.19
C LEU A 195 -49.22 6.51 -17.22
N PRO A 196 -50.05 5.92 -16.35
CA PRO A 196 -51.48 6.21 -16.34
C PRO A 196 -51.75 7.68 -15.98
N ARG A 197 -52.77 8.26 -16.62
CA ARG A 197 -53.22 9.62 -16.32
C ARG A 197 -53.59 9.75 -14.85
N LEU A 198 -52.99 10.73 -14.18
CA LEU A 198 -53.32 11.05 -12.78
C LEU A 198 -54.77 11.56 -12.70
N LEU A 199 -55.62 10.86 -11.95
CA LEU A 199 -56.98 11.31 -11.70
C LEU A 199 -56.96 12.60 -10.87
N LYS A 200 -57.83 13.57 -11.19
CA LYS A 200 -57.94 14.85 -10.44
C LYS A 200 -58.21 14.68 -8.93
N ASN A 201 -58.68 13.50 -8.51
CA ASN A 201 -58.97 13.16 -7.11
C ASN A 201 -57.99 12.11 -6.55
N SER A 202 -56.77 12.05 -7.07
CA SER A 202 -55.74 11.15 -6.54
C SER A 202 -55.50 11.44 -5.06
N LYS A 203 -55.56 10.39 -4.21
CA LYS A 203 -55.33 10.48 -2.75
C LYS A 203 -53.85 10.67 -2.39
N VAL A 204 -52.98 10.93 -3.37
CA VAL A 204 -51.54 11.12 -3.18
C VAL A 204 -51.29 12.35 -2.32
N PRO A 205 -50.59 12.20 -1.18
CA PRO A 205 -50.33 13.29 -0.23
C PRO A 205 -49.54 14.45 -0.85
N SER A 206 -49.90 15.68 -0.45
CA SER A 206 -49.33 16.90 -1.04
C SER A 206 -47.92 17.22 -0.54
N CYS A 207 -47.52 16.67 0.61
CA CYS A 207 -46.20 16.89 1.19
C CYS A 207 -45.21 15.84 0.66
N LYS A 208 -44.02 16.27 0.22
CA LYS A 208 -43.07 15.39 -0.51
C LYS A 208 -41.65 15.36 0.06
N GLY A 209 -41.31 16.20 1.04
CA GLY A 209 -39.96 16.23 1.63
C GLY A 209 -38.86 16.76 0.69
N LEU A 210 -39.25 17.41 -0.41
CA LEU A 210 -38.36 18.06 -1.37
C LEU A 210 -38.36 19.58 -1.17
N PRO A 211 -37.24 20.27 -1.43
CA PRO A 211 -37.24 21.73 -1.60
C PRO A 211 -38.32 22.18 -2.59
N GLY A 212 -39.19 23.09 -2.17
CA GLY A 212 -40.28 23.64 -3.01
C GLY A 212 -41.62 22.90 -2.96
N ALA A 213 -41.70 21.72 -2.34
CA ALA A 213 -42.97 21.04 -2.06
C ALA A 213 -43.56 21.49 -0.70
N PRO A 214 -44.88 21.34 -0.47
CA PRO A 214 -45.46 21.51 0.86
C PRO A 214 -44.70 20.72 1.93
N ILE A 215 -44.40 21.37 3.06
CA ILE A 215 -43.63 20.78 4.16
C ILE A 215 -44.44 19.64 4.80
N CYS A 216 -43.83 18.47 4.95
CA CYS A 216 -44.44 17.37 5.71
C CYS A 216 -44.38 17.65 7.21
N THR A 217 -45.51 17.54 7.89
CA THR A 217 -45.66 17.75 9.34
C THR A 217 -46.41 16.57 10.00
N ARG A 218 -46.43 16.52 11.33
CA ARG A 218 -47.25 15.59 12.13
C ARG A 218 -48.50 16.35 12.62
N LYS A 219 -49.69 15.73 12.56
CA LYS A 219 -50.97 16.31 13.02
C LYS A 219 -50.84 17.10 14.33
N GLY A 220 -51.32 18.33 14.32
CA GLY A 220 -51.45 19.16 15.54
C GLY A 220 -50.16 19.85 16.02
N LYS A 221 -49.02 19.70 15.35
CA LYS A 221 -47.80 20.48 15.61
C LYS A 221 -47.42 21.31 14.39
N LEU A 222 -48.04 22.49 14.25
CA LEU A 222 -47.52 23.53 13.35
C LEU A 222 -46.24 24.13 13.96
N PRO A 223 -45.18 24.39 13.17
CA PRO A 223 -44.21 25.42 13.54
C PRO A 223 -44.97 26.75 13.64
N ILE A 224 -44.68 27.54 14.68
CA ILE A 224 -45.39 28.79 15.02
C ILE A 224 -45.21 29.91 13.95
N THR A 225 -44.58 29.66 12.81
CA THR A 225 -44.35 30.66 11.78
C THR A 225 -44.99 30.29 10.44
N SER A 226 -46.17 30.91 10.22
CA SER A 226 -46.81 31.21 8.92
C SER A 226 -47.19 30.05 7.99
N CYS A 227 -48.40 29.49 8.15
CA CYS A 227 -49.40 29.23 7.09
C CYS A 227 -50.57 28.40 7.66
N SER A 228 -51.66 29.05 8.09
CA SER A 228 -52.80 28.42 8.78
C SER A 228 -53.87 27.81 7.86
N TRP A 229 -53.59 27.60 6.57
CA TRP A 229 -54.60 27.21 5.56
C TRP A 229 -54.34 25.86 4.85
N LEU A 230 -53.26 25.17 5.19
CA LEU A 230 -52.94 23.85 4.64
C LEU A 230 -53.38 22.76 5.63
N THR A 231 -54.42 22.01 5.28
CA THR A 231 -54.74 20.73 5.92
C THR A 231 -53.56 19.79 5.72
N ALA A 232 -52.68 19.68 6.72
CA ALA A 232 -51.50 18.82 6.67
C ALA A 232 -51.92 17.38 6.39
N THR A 233 -51.41 16.79 5.32
CA THR A 233 -51.49 15.33 5.15
C THR A 233 -50.47 14.71 6.09
N ASP A 234 -50.92 13.84 6.99
CA ASP A 234 -50.09 13.21 8.01
C ASP A 234 -49.05 12.30 7.35
N PHE A 235 -47.76 12.56 7.61
CA PHE A 235 -46.65 11.70 7.17
C PHE A 235 -46.90 10.20 7.46
N LEU A 236 -47.53 9.92 8.61
CA LEU A 236 -47.88 8.57 9.04
C LEU A 236 -49.07 7.98 8.25
N ASP A 237 -50.02 8.80 7.79
CA ASP A 237 -51.20 8.32 7.04
C ASP A 237 -50.82 7.78 5.66
N ILE A 238 -49.72 8.26 5.07
CA ILE A 238 -49.21 7.73 3.80
C ILE A 238 -48.91 6.24 3.92
N PHE A 239 -48.13 5.85 4.93
CA PHE A 239 -47.72 4.47 5.10
C PHE A 239 -48.85 3.60 5.66
N LYS A 240 -49.83 4.18 6.36
CA LYS A 240 -51.02 3.43 6.82
C LYS A 240 -52.06 3.18 5.72
N SER A 241 -52.09 3.98 4.66
CA SER A 241 -53.25 3.99 3.74
C SER A 241 -52.92 4.02 2.25
N TYR A 242 -51.65 4.20 1.86
CA TYR A 242 -51.29 4.39 0.46
C TYR A 242 -50.08 3.58 -0.03
N ARG A 243 -49.15 3.21 0.85
CA ARG A 243 -47.94 2.47 0.45
C ARG A 243 -47.84 1.09 1.10
N PRO A 244 -47.75 0.01 0.30
CA PRO A 244 -47.42 -1.31 0.82
C PRO A 244 -45.95 -1.39 1.29
N PRO A 245 -45.58 -2.40 2.11
CA PRO A 245 -44.19 -2.70 2.39
C PRO A 245 -43.43 -3.12 1.11
N VAL A 246 -42.13 -2.85 1.05
CA VAL A 246 -41.25 -3.33 -0.04
C VAL A 246 -40.76 -4.76 0.25
N TYR A 247 -40.43 -5.02 1.52
CA TYR A 247 -40.09 -6.34 2.05
C TYR A 247 -40.72 -6.49 3.44
N GLN A 248 -40.80 -7.72 3.94
CA GLN A 248 -41.09 -7.93 5.35
C GLN A 248 -39.96 -7.36 6.22
N PRO A 249 -40.26 -6.93 7.46
CA PRO A 249 -39.24 -6.48 8.40
C PRO A 249 -38.09 -7.49 8.52
N SER A 250 -36.87 -6.97 8.60
CA SER A 250 -35.60 -7.69 8.70
C SER A 250 -35.26 -8.64 7.54
N GLN A 251 -36.04 -8.66 6.45
CA GLN A 251 -35.80 -9.58 5.32
C GLN A 251 -34.67 -9.12 4.38
N SER A 252 -34.63 -7.84 4.00
CA SER A 252 -33.64 -7.28 3.08
C SER A 252 -33.51 -5.77 3.29
N PRO A 253 -32.31 -5.17 3.17
CA PRO A 253 -32.14 -3.75 3.38
C PRO A 253 -32.79 -2.90 2.27
N VAL A 254 -33.53 -1.87 2.67
CA VAL A 254 -34.11 -0.84 1.80
C VAL A 254 -33.75 0.52 2.37
N TYR A 255 -32.87 1.23 1.68
CA TYR A 255 -32.52 2.60 2.05
C TYR A 255 -33.78 3.46 2.15
N SER A 256 -34.03 4.08 3.31
CA SER A 256 -35.25 4.84 3.57
C SER A 256 -35.05 6.10 4.40
N ASN A 257 -35.27 7.26 3.79
CA ASN A 257 -35.29 8.53 4.52
C ASN A 257 -36.56 8.65 5.38
N ALA A 258 -37.67 8.11 4.88
CA ALA A 258 -38.91 8.04 5.66
C ALA A 258 -38.73 7.19 6.92
N GLY A 259 -38.05 6.05 6.80
CA GLY A 259 -37.63 5.25 7.94
C GLY A 259 -36.83 6.10 8.94
N ILE A 260 -35.73 6.74 8.53
CA ILE A 260 -34.93 7.56 9.46
C ILE A 260 -35.73 8.73 10.07
N SER A 261 -36.73 9.25 9.37
CA SER A 261 -37.64 10.25 9.93
C SER A 261 -38.45 9.70 11.11
N LEU A 262 -38.83 8.41 11.09
CA LEU A 262 -39.41 7.74 12.25
C LEU A 262 -38.43 7.64 13.42
N VAL A 263 -37.14 7.39 13.18
CA VAL A 263 -36.11 7.43 14.24
C VAL A 263 -36.05 8.84 14.86
N GLY A 264 -36.13 9.89 14.05
CA GLY A 264 -36.24 11.26 14.54
C GLY A 264 -37.45 11.47 15.45
N LEU A 265 -38.64 10.98 15.06
CA LEU A 265 -39.85 11.04 15.89
C LEU A 265 -39.73 10.23 17.18
N VAL A 266 -39.07 9.08 17.13
CA VAL A 266 -38.76 8.27 18.33
C VAL A 266 -37.86 9.07 19.27
N VAL A 267 -36.82 9.72 18.76
CA VAL A 267 -35.92 10.58 19.55
C VAL A 267 -36.69 11.74 20.19
N GLU A 268 -37.61 12.39 19.46
CA GLU A 268 -38.47 13.43 20.03
C GLU A 268 -39.35 12.90 21.17
N ALA A 269 -40.02 11.77 20.94
CA ALA A 269 -40.93 11.16 21.91
C ALA A 269 -40.18 10.71 23.18
N ALA A 270 -39.03 10.06 23.01
CA ALA A 270 -38.22 9.53 24.11
C ALA A 270 -37.50 10.64 24.91
N SER A 271 -37.03 11.69 24.24
CA SER A 271 -36.36 12.82 24.91
C SER A 271 -37.33 13.87 25.46
N ASN A 272 -38.60 13.85 25.03
CA ASN A 272 -39.59 14.90 25.26
C ASN A 272 -39.10 16.29 24.81
N LYS A 273 -38.35 16.35 23.70
CA LYS A 273 -37.80 17.56 23.08
C LYS A 273 -38.13 17.59 21.60
N THR A 274 -38.00 18.76 20.98
CA THR A 274 -37.94 18.84 19.51
C THR A 274 -36.67 18.15 19.02
N PHE A 275 -36.70 17.65 17.78
CA PHE A 275 -35.56 16.96 17.20
C PHE A 275 -34.27 17.79 17.28
N ASP A 276 -34.36 19.07 16.93
CA ASP A 276 -33.23 19.98 16.97
C ASP A 276 -32.65 20.17 18.38
N ALA A 277 -33.52 20.35 19.39
CA ALA A 277 -33.10 20.45 20.78
C ALA A 277 -32.49 19.13 21.29
N ALA A 278 -33.05 17.99 20.87
CA ALA A 278 -32.52 16.68 21.21
C ALA A 278 -31.13 16.45 20.61
N ILE A 279 -30.91 16.75 19.32
CA ILE A 279 -29.59 16.65 18.67
C ILE A 279 -28.57 17.58 19.34
N MET A 280 -28.97 18.82 19.63
CA MET A 280 -28.11 19.78 20.34
C MET A 280 -27.65 19.25 21.70
N ASP A 281 -28.57 18.70 22.50
CA ASP A 281 -28.29 18.30 23.86
C ASP A 281 -27.64 16.90 23.98
N LEU A 282 -28.04 15.96 23.13
CA LEU A 282 -27.56 14.57 23.18
C LEU A 282 -26.26 14.36 22.39
N VAL A 283 -26.02 15.17 21.35
CA VAL A 283 -24.90 14.96 20.43
C VAL A 283 -23.97 16.18 20.33
N LEU A 284 -24.46 17.34 19.92
CA LEU A 284 -23.58 18.45 19.53
C LEU A 284 -22.86 19.10 20.72
N LYS A 285 -23.60 19.49 21.77
CA LYS A 285 -23.00 20.08 22.99
C LYS A 285 -22.05 19.11 23.71
N PRO A 286 -22.42 17.84 23.97
CA PRO A 286 -21.52 16.89 24.65
C PRO A 286 -20.23 16.62 23.87
N LEU A 287 -20.27 16.65 22.54
CA LEU A 287 -19.10 16.44 21.69
C LEU A 287 -18.36 17.73 21.33
N GLY A 288 -18.86 18.89 21.74
CA GLY A 288 -18.23 20.19 21.49
C GLY A 288 -18.25 20.63 20.02
N LEU A 289 -19.25 20.18 19.25
CA LEU A 289 -19.40 20.49 17.82
C LEU A 289 -20.08 21.86 17.65
N LYS A 290 -19.28 22.92 17.46
CA LYS A 290 -19.73 24.33 17.51
C LYS A 290 -20.15 24.88 16.14
N LYS A 291 -19.81 24.20 15.06
CA LYS A 291 -20.06 24.55 13.65
C LYS A 291 -21.01 23.55 12.99
N THR A 292 -21.52 22.57 13.73
CA THR A 292 -22.62 21.69 13.33
C THR A 292 -23.98 22.23 13.79
N TYR A 293 -25.03 22.05 12.99
CA TYR A 293 -26.40 22.45 13.33
C TYR A 293 -27.43 21.36 12.92
N PRO A 294 -28.56 21.23 13.65
CA PRO A 294 -29.43 20.04 13.61
C PRO A 294 -30.45 19.95 12.48
N GLY A 295 -30.61 20.99 11.65
CA GLY A 295 -31.58 20.95 10.55
C GLY A 295 -31.93 22.34 10.05
N ILE A 296 -32.32 23.21 10.99
CA ILE A 296 -32.56 24.63 10.75
C ILE A 296 -31.22 25.31 10.45
N VAL A 297 -31.13 25.90 9.27
CA VAL A 297 -30.01 26.75 8.89
C VAL A 297 -30.01 27.99 9.79
N PRO A 298 -28.88 28.37 10.41
CA PRO A 298 -28.81 29.56 11.25
C PRO A 298 -29.25 30.83 10.50
N GLU A 299 -29.99 31.73 11.16
CA GLU A 299 -30.44 33.01 10.56
C GLU A 299 -29.27 33.83 9.99
N ASN A 300 -28.07 33.74 10.59
CA ASN A 300 -26.83 34.28 10.05
C ASN A 300 -26.07 33.20 9.28
N SER A 301 -26.25 33.19 7.95
CA SER A 301 -25.57 32.29 7.01
C SER A 301 -24.09 32.61 6.76
N GLU A 302 -23.52 33.58 7.49
CA GLU A 302 -22.17 34.12 7.29
C GLU A 302 -21.06 33.07 7.36
N ASN A 303 -21.28 31.93 8.04
CA ASN A 303 -20.29 30.86 8.18
C ASN A 303 -20.46 29.72 7.18
N MET A 304 -21.50 29.72 6.34
CA MET A 304 -21.74 28.69 5.33
C MET A 304 -21.16 29.07 3.98
N PHE A 305 -20.69 28.08 3.21
CA PHE A 305 -20.43 28.31 1.80
C PHE A 305 -21.71 28.16 1.00
N ILE A 306 -22.11 29.21 0.28
CA ILE A 306 -23.30 29.25 -0.57
C ILE A 306 -22.85 29.47 -2.02
N PRO A 307 -23.04 28.49 -2.92
CA PRO A 307 -22.71 28.66 -4.33
C PRO A 307 -23.44 29.86 -4.95
N ALA A 308 -22.75 30.60 -5.82
CA ALA A 308 -23.37 31.74 -6.50
C ALA A 308 -24.58 31.28 -7.34
N GLY A 309 -25.71 31.99 -7.19
CA GLY A 309 -26.95 31.65 -7.90
C GLY A 309 -27.80 30.55 -7.25
N SER A 310 -27.37 29.93 -6.15
CA SER A 310 -28.20 28.98 -5.41
C SER A 310 -29.40 29.69 -4.77
N THR A 311 -30.60 29.13 -4.97
CA THR A 311 -31.86 29.67 -4.45
C THR A 311 -32.48 28.80 -3.36
N ASP A 312 -32.01 27.56 -3.19
CA ASP A 312 -32.57 26.55 -2.30
C ASP A 312 -31.57 26.07 -1.23
N TRP A 313 -30.41 26.73 -1.08
CA TRP A 313 -29.35 26.36 -0.14
C TRP A 313 -29.83 26.23 1.32
N GLY A 314 -30.84 27.02 1.69
CA GLY A 314 -31.45 27.07 3.02
C GLY A 314 -32.73 26.25 3.16
N ALA A 315 -33.05 25.37 2.21
CA ALA A 315 -34.32 24.66 2.17
C ALA A 315 -34.58 23.83 3.44
N ASP A 316 -35.75 24.06 4.03
CA ASP A 316 -36.31 23.22 5.09
C ASP A 316 -37.11 22.07 4.47
N ILE A 317 -36.77 20.84 4.86
CA ILE A 317 -37.41 19.60 4.40
C ILE A 317 -38.32 18.98 5.47
N GLY A 318 -38.60 19.71 6.56
CA GLY A 318 -39.57 19.39 7.59
C GLY A 318 -39.28 18.07 8.30
N ILE A 319 -40.25 17.17 8.33
CA ILE A 319 -40.12 15.87 9.01
C ILE A 319 -38.95 15.00 8.52
N PHE A 320 -38.39 15.30 7.34
CA PHE A 320 -37.21 14.63 6.80
C PHE A 320 -35.87 15.23 7.28
N ALA A 321 -35.90 16.27 8.11
CA ALA A 321 -34.70 16.87 8.69
C ALA A 321 -33.75 15.85 9.36
N PRO A 322 -34.24 14.87 10.15
CA PRO A 322 -33.40 13.80 10.72
C PRO A 322 -32.68 12.95 9.67
N ALA A 323 -33.20 12.90 8.45
CA ALA A 323 -32.61 12.12 7.38
C ALA A 323 -31.60 12.91 6.54
N GLY A 324 -31.67 14.25 6.50
CA GLY A 324 -30.92 14.99 5.47
C GLY A 324 -30.56 16.46 5.73
N ALA A 325 -31.13 17.12 6.74
CA ALA A 325 -31.06 18.58 6.83
C ALA A 325 -29.91 19.14 7.66
N MET A 326 -29.07 18.32 8.29
CA MET A 326 -27.99 18.87 9.12
C MET A 326 -26.93 19.57 8.26
N GLY A 327 -26.17 20.46 8.87
CA GLY A 327 -24.96 21.00 8.28
C GLY A 327 -23.81 21.03 9.27
N SER A 328 -22.59 21.03 8.75
CA SER A 328 -21.36 20.97 9.53
C SER A 328 -20.16 21.49 8.74
N SER A 329 -19.00 21.59 9.41
CA SER A 329 -17.71 21.90 8.81
C SER A 329 -16.78 20.69 8.84
N THR A 330 -15.68 20.71 8.08
CA THR A 330 -14.70 19.62 8.13
C THR A 330 -14.06 19.47 9.51
N ALA A 331 -13.78 20.57 10.22
CA ALA A 331 -13.24 20.52 11.59
C ALA A 331 -14.16 19.77 12.57
N ASP A 332 -15.47 20.06 12.53
CA ASP A 332 -16.45 19.39 13.38
C ASP A 332 -16.70 17.95 12.94
N MET A 333 -16.72 17.67 11.63
CA MET A 333 -16.86 16.30 11.11
C MET A 333 -15.68 15.41 11.52
N LEU A 334 -14.44 15.90 11.45
CA LEU A 334 -13.27 15.18 11.95
C LEU A 334 -13.35 14.95 13.46
N SER A 335 -13.81 15.94 14.22
CA SER A 335 -14.00 15.84 15.68
C SER A 335 -15.09 14.85 16.05
N PHE A 336 -16.19 14.83 15.30
CA PHE A 336 -17.30 13.89 15.44
C PHE A 336 -16.84 12.45 15.23
N MET A 337 -16.23 12.15 14.08
CA MET A 337 -15.73 10.81 13.77
C MET A 337 -14.64 10.35 14.75
N THR A 338 -13.73 11.27 15.12
CA THR A 338 -12.71 10.99 16.15
C THR A 338 -13.37 10.63 17.49
N SER A 339 -14.46 11.31 17.86
CA SER A 339 -15.20 11.03 19.09
C SER A 339 -15.90 9.67 19.07
N ILE A 340 -16.33 9.21 17.91
CA ILE A 340 -16.86 7.84 17.74
C ILE A 340 -15.74 6.83 17.97
N LEU A 341 -14.64 6.90 17.21
CA LEU A 341 -13.55 5.92 17.32
C LEU A 341 -12.81 5.95 18.67
N LYS A 342 -12.80 7.10 19.36
CA LYS A 342 -12.28 7.22 20.74
C LYS A 342 -13.29 6.83 21.83
N ASN A 343 -14.49 6.37 21.48
CA ASN A 343 -15.55 6.01 22.43
C ASN A 343 -15.96 7.17 23.36
N LYS A 344 -15.93 8.40 22.84
CA LYS A 344 -16.50 9.58 23.52
C LYS A 344 -17.99 9.75 23.17
N ALA A 345 -18.37 9.35 21.95
CA ALA A 345 -19.73 9.44 21.45
C ALA A 345 -20.68 8.39 22.04
N LEU A 346 -20.16 7.23 22.45
CA LEU A 346 -20.87 6.16 23.18
C LEU A 346 -19.84 5.42 24.03
N SER A 347 -20.32 4.65 25.01
CA SER A 347 -19.47 3.71 25.76
C SER A 347 -18.70 2.76 24.82
N PRO A 348 -17.51 2.26 25.21
CA PRO A 348 -16.72 1.42 24.32
C PRO A 348 -17.43 0.18 23.76
N SER A 349 -18.30 -0.46 24.56
CA SER A 349 -19.11 -1.59 24.10
C SER A 349 -20.17 -1.17 23.08
N ASN A 350 -20.85 -0.05 23.30
CA ASN A 350 -21.90 0.42 22.41
C ASN A 350 -21.32 0.95 21.09
N THR A 351 -20.18 1.64 21.12
CA THR A 351 -19.44 1.99 19.89
C THR A 351 -19.08 0.75 19.08
N ARG A 352 -18.48 -0.28 19.72
CA ARG A 352 -18.11 -1.51 19.01
C ARG A 352 -19.31 -2.24 18.44
N ARG A 353 -20.47 -2.21 19.12
CA ARG A 353 -21.72 -2.80 18.61
C ARG A 353 -22.28 -1.99 17.43
N TRP A 354 -22.22 -0.66 17.52
CA TRP A 354 -22.70 0.24 16.48
C TRP A 354 -21.89 0.12 15.18
N LEU A 355 -20.59 -0.10 15.29
CA LEU A 355 -19.69 -0.39 14.17
C LEU A 355 -19.71 -1.89 13.79
N LYS A 356 -20.88 -2.50 13.73
CA LYS A 356 -21.07 -3.85 13.15
C LYS A 356 -22.08 -3.78 12.01
N PRO A 357 -21.94 -4.65 10.99
CA PRO A 357 -23.01 -4.82 10.02
C PRO A 357 -24.24 -5.39 10.73
N ASN A 358 -25.40 -4.84 10.39
CA ASN A 358 -26.70 -5.39 10.76
C ASN A 358 -27.14 -6.44 9.73
N THR A 359 -26.80 -6.25 8.46
CA THR A 359 -27.06 -7.21 7.38
C THR A 359 -25.99 -7.17 6.29
N PHE A 360 -25.83 -8.26 5.55
CA PHE A 360 -25.11 -8.29 4.29
C PHE A 360 -25.98 -7.79 3.14
N THR A 361 -25.33 -7.43 2.03
CA THR A 361 -26.01 -7.17 0.76
C THR A 361 -25.79 -8.35 -0.20
N SER A 362 -26.33 -8.26 -1.41
CA SER A 362 -26.00 -9.17 -2.51
C SER A 362 -24.55 -9.04 -3.03
N THR A 363 -23.75 -8.17 -2.42
CA THR A 363 -22.37 -7.89 -2.81
C THR A 363 -21.41 -8.26 -1.66
N TRP A 364 -20.39 -9.06 -1.96
CA TRP A 364 -19.39 -9.51 -0.97
C TRP A 364 -18.71 -8.36 -0.22
N SER A 365 -18.41 -7.28 -0.94
CA SER A 365 -17.71 -6.11 -0.41
C SER A 365 -18.62 -5.10 0.28
N ALA A 366 -19.94 -5.32 0.38
CA ALA A 366 -20.85 -4.33 0.94
C ALA A 366 -21.82 -4.91 1.99
N SER A 367 -21.95 -4.19 3.09
CA SER A 367 -22.90 -4.49 4.16
C SER A 367 -23.54 -3.22 4.71
N VAL A 368 -24.67 -3.35 5.37
CA VAL A 368 -25.45 -2.23 5.92
C VAL A 368 -25.42 -2.30 7.44
N GLY A 369 -25.06 -1.19 8.06
CA GLY A 369 -25.18 -0.97 9.50
C GLY A 369 -26.26 0.06 9.82
N SER A 370 -26.23 0.62 11.03
CA SER A 370 -27.23 1.60 11.48
C SER A 370 -26.68 3.03 11.54
N PRO A 371 -26.64 3.86 10.48
CA PRO A 371 -27.08 3.64 9.10
C PRO A 371 -25.87 3.50 8.15
N TRP A 372 -24.82 2.80 8.59
CA TRP A 372 -23.53 2.75 7.89
C TRP A 372 -23.62 2.07 6.53
N GLU A 373 -22.98 2.66 5.53
CA GLU A 373 -22.56 1.98 4.30
C GLU A 373 -21.18 1.39 4.58
N ILE A 374 -21.09 0.08 4.78
CA ILE A 374 -19.84 -0.58 5.16
C ILE A 374 -19.23 -1.26 3.95
N TYR A 375 -18.06 -0.79 3.52
CA TYR A 375 -17.29 -1.39 2.42
C TYR A 375 -16.15 -2.24 2.95
N ARG A 376 -16.00 -3.45 2.41
CA ARG A 376 -14.96 -4.42 2.74
C ARG A 376 -14.01 -4.58 1.56
N VAL A 377 -12.71 -4.48 1.84
CA VAL A 377 -11.64 -4.67 0.85
C VAL A 377 -10.54 -5.57 1.41
N ASP A 378 -9.91 -6.37 0.57
CA ASP A 378 -8.87 -7.36 0.92
C ASP A 378 -7.55 -7.15 0.15
N ASN A 379 -7.36 -5.98 -0.47
CA ASN A 379 -6.21 -5.69 -1.34
C ASN A 379 -5.54 -4.32 -1.08
N LEU A 380 -5.75 -3.71 0.09
CA LEU A 380 -5.12 -2.43 0.46
C LEU A 380 -3.81 -2.58 1.26
N THR A 381 -3.46 -3.80 1.69
CA THR A 381 -2.26 -4.07 2.47
C THR A 381 -1.49 -5.22 1.85
N SER A 382 -0.17 -5.29 2.08
CA SER A 382 0.70 -6.31 1.48
C SER A 382 0.37 -7.75 1.90
N ASP A 383 -0.32 -7.91 3.03
CA ASP A 383 -0.80 -9.19 3.55
C ASP A 383 -2.23 -9.56 3.10
N GLY A 384 -2.88 -8.72 2.29
CA GLY A 384 -4.22 -8.99 1.75
C GLY A 384 -5.32 -9.15 2.80
N ARG A 385 -5.15 -8.59 4.01
CA ARG A 385 -6.14 -8.71 5.08
C ARG A 385 -7.38 -7.86 4.80
N ILE A 386 -8.49 -8.28 5.37
CA ILE A 386 -9.75 -7.54 5.32
C ILE A 386 -9.62 -6.21 6.05
N ILE A 387 -10.01 -5.12 5.40
CA ILE A 387 -10.22 -3.79 5.97
C ILE A 387 -11.68 -3.40 5.71
N ASP A 388 -12.40 -3.09 6.79
CA ASP A 388 -13.76 -2.56 6.71
C ASP A 388 -13.73 -1.03 6.87
N MET A 389 -14.38 -0.34 5.95
CA MET A 389 -14.57 1.11 5.92
C MET A 389 -16.01 1.44 6.29
N TYR A 390 -16.21 2.28 7.31
CA TYR A 390 -17.53 2.75 7.73
C TYR A 390 -17.78 4.10 7.08
N THR A 391 -18.64 4.11 6.07
CA THR A 391 -18.84 5.27 5.21
C THR A 391 -20.28 5.77 5.25
N LYS A 392 -20.45 7.02 4.81
CA LYS A 392 -21.76 7.56 4.47
C LYS A 392 -21.63 8.70 3.46
N GLY A 393 -22.34 8.60 2.34
CA GLY A 393 -22.53 9.73 1.42
C GLY A 393 -23.77 10.58 1.76
N GLY A 394 -23.80 11.83 1.30
CA GLY A 394 -24.96 12.71 1.46
C GLY A 394 -25.06 13.80 0.40
N THR A 395 -26.31 14.07 -0.03
CA THR A 395 -26.65 15.09 -1.03
C THR A 395 -27.86 15.90 -0.56
N LEU A 396 -27.82 17.22 -0.72
CA LEU A 396 -28.98 18.10 -0.53
C LEU A 396 -28.75 19.43 -1.26
N SER A 397 -29.67 19.88 -2.12
CA SER A 397 -29.68 21.24 -2.70
C SER A 397 -28.33 21.75 -3.24
N GLY A 398 -27.65 20.94 -4.07
CA GLY A 398 -26.35 21.29 -4.66
C GLY A 398 -25.14 21.09 -3.73
N TYR A 399 -25.34 20.59 -2.51
CA TYR A 399 -24.28 20.16 -1.60
C TYR A 399 -24.03 18.66 -1.72
N GLN A 400 -22.76 18.27 -1.70
CA GLN A 400 -22.30 16.88 -1.76
C GLN A 400 -21.34 16.62 -0.61
N SER A 401 -21.46 15.46 0.02
CA SER A 401 -20.65 15.10 1.17
C SER A 401 -20.32 13.62 1.20
N GLY A 402 -19.14 13.32 1.75
CA GLY A 402 -18.66 11.98 2.02
C GLY A 402 -17.92 11.94 3.35
N MET A 403 -18.03 10.81 4.05
CA MET A 403 -17.24 10.51 5.24
C MET A 403 -16.79 9.05 5.23
N ALA A 404 -15.62 8.80 5.83
CA ALA A 404 -15.14 7.44 6.08
C ALA A 404 -14.41 7.35 7.42
N MET A 405 -14.62 6.24 8.13
CA MET A 405 -13.85 5.85 9.31
C MET A 405 -13.26 4.46 9.11
N ILE A 406 -11.98 4.30 9.43
CA ILE A 406 -11.28 3.02 9.36
C ILE A 406 -10.71 2.73 10.75
N PRO A 407 -11.44 2.01 11.61
CA PRO A 407 -11.05 1.76 12.99
C PRO A 407 -9.66 1.14 13.12
N ASP A 408 -9.34 0.18 12.25
CA ASP A 408 -8.08 -0.58 12.27
C ASP A 408 -6.85 0.30 12.05
N ALA A 409 -7.00 1.40 11.29
CA ALA A 409 -5.93 2.36 11.01
C ALA A 409 -6.04 3.64 11.87
N GLY A 410 -7.09 3.76 12.69
CA GLY A 410 -7.37 5.00 13.43
C GLY A 410 -7.61 6.21 12.52
N LEU A 411 -8.17 6.00 11.33
CA LEU A 411 -8.30 7.03 10.27
C LEU A 411 -9.72 7.58 10.20
N VAL A 412 -9.86 8.90 10.05
CA VAL A 412 -11.13 9.58 9.75
C VAL A 412 -10.98 10.55 8.58
N VAL A 413 -11.97 10.56 7.67
CA VAL A 413 -11.98 11.32 6.41
C VAL A 413 -13.29 12.08 6.26
N SER A 414 -13.22 13.37 5.94
CA SER A 414 -14.39 14.21 5.62
C SER A 414 -14.18 14.92 4.28
N VAL A 415 -15.14 14.80 3.38
CA VAL A 415 -15.18 15.49 2.08
C VAL A 415 -16.50 16.24 1.99
N LEU A 416 -16.45 17.57 1.89
CA LEU A 416 -17.61 18.44 1.78
C LEU A 416 -17.46 19.35 0.55
N GLY A 417 -18.52 19.48 -0.24
CA GLY A 417 -18.52 20.39 -1.38
C GLY A 417 -19.90 20.93 -1.68
N ALA A 418 -19.96 22.05 -2.40
CA ALA A 418 -21.20 22.62 -2.90
C ALA A 418 -20.98 23.33 -4.23
N GLY A 419 -21.97 23.30 -5.10
CA GLY A 419 -21.94 23.94 -6.41
C GLY A 419 -22.08 22.94 -7.57
N PRO A 420 -22.30 23.44 -8.79
CA PRO A 420 -22.69 22.63 -9.94
C PRO A 420 -21.57 21.69 -10.45
N GLU A 421 -20.31 21.96 -10.11
CA GLU A 421 -19.15 21.19 -10.60
C GLU A 421 -18.79 20.04 -9.65
N VAL A 422 -19.42 19.99 -8.47
CA VAL A 422 -19.23 18.91 -7.49
C VAL A 422 -20.43 17.97 -7.57
N SER A 423 -20.19 16.72 -8.01
CA SER A 423 -21.21 15.67 -8.05
C SER A 423 -21.16 14.76 -6.83
N SER A 424 -22.25 14.02 -6.57
CA SER A 424 -22.28 13.00 -5.51
C SER A 424 -21.23 11.91 -5.73
N VAL A 425 -21.04 11.50 -6.99
CA VAL A 425 -20.02 10.55 -7.42
C VAL A 425 -18.62 11.09 -7.10
N TRP A 426 -18.36 12.38 -7.36
CA TRP A 426 -17.08 13.00 -7.04
C TRP A 426 -16.78 12.91 -5.54
N ALA A 427 -17.73 13.27 -4.68
CA ALA A 427 -17.52 13.26 -3.23
C ALA A 427 -17.26 11.85 -2.67
N GLN A 428 -17.97 10.85 -3.20
CA GLN A 428 -17.78 9.44 -2.85
C GLN A 428 -16.42 8.92 -3.33
N LEU A 429 -16.06 9.14 -4.59
CA LEU A 429 -14.77 8.70 -5.13
C LEU A 429 -13.59 9.40 -4.45
N ALA A 430 -13.69 10.70 -4.17
CA ALA A 430 -12.67 11.41 -3.40
C ALA A 430 -12.49 10.78 -2.01
N THR A 431 -13.58 10.44 -1.33
CA THR A 431 -13.54 9.77 -0.02
C THR A 431 -12.82 8.42 -0.11
N LEU A 432 -13.19 7.58 -1.08
CA LEU A 432 -12.59 6.24 -1.25
C LEU A 432 -11.11 6.33 -1.68
N ASN A 433 -10.79 7.13 -2.68
CA ASN A 433 -9.41 7.28 -3.18
C ASN A 433 -8.44 7.79 -2.10
N ILE A 434 -8.91 8.68 -1.21
CA ILE A 434 -8.12 9.14 -0.06
C ILE A 434 -7.79 7.96 0.87
N VAL A 435 -8.77 7.10 1.15
CA VAL A 435 -8.56 5.92 1.99
C VAL A 435 -7.64 4.93 1.30
N GLU A 436 -7.86 4.60 0.04
CA GLU A 436 -7.04 3.66 -0.73
C GLU A 436 -5.57 4.09 -0.81
N ALA A 437 -5.31 5.40 -0.92
CA ALA A 437 -3.95 5.94 -0.91
C ALA A 437 -3.30 5.93 0.48
N LEU A 438 -4.08 6.12 1.56
CA LEU A 438 -3.54 6.27 2.91
C LEU A 438 -3.40 4.97 3.69
N ILE A 439 -4.27 3.99 3.48
CA ILE A 439 -4.21 2.72 4.23
C ILE A 439 -2.87 1.99 4.06
N PRO A 440 -2.30 1.85 2.85
CA PRO A 440 -0.96 1.27 2.69
C PRO A 440 0.11 2.05 3.47
N ALA A 441 0.08 3.38 3.40
CA ALA A 441 1.06 4.24 4.08
C ALA A 441 0.94 4.19 5.61
N LEU A 442 -0.29 4.08 6.13
CA LEU A 442 -0.57 3.91 7.56
C LEU A 442 -0.19 2.51 8.04
N ASP A 443 -0.34 1.47 7.22
CA ASP A 443 0.14 0.13 7.53
C ASP A 443 1.67 0.10 7.64
N THR A 444 2.39 0.74 6.71
CA THR A 444 3.85 0.89 6.80
C THR A 444 4.25 1.59 8.10
N ALA A 445 3.61 2.72 8.42
CA ALA A 445 3.88 3.44 9.67
C ALA A 445 3.57 2.60 10.91
N ALA A 446 2.49 1.82 10.90
CA ALA A 446 2.12 0.91 11.99
C ALA A 446 3.16 -0.20 12.17
N ARG A 447 3.65 -0.79 11.07
CA ARG A 447 4.68 -1.84 11.08
C ARG A 447 6.00 -1.32 11.62
N ASP A 448 6.45 -0.15 11.19
CA ASP A 448 7.69 0.46 11.67
C ASP A 448 7.62 0.79 13.16
N GLU A 449 6.51 1.37 13.62
CA GLU A 449 6.29 1.63 15.03
C GLU A 449 6.22 0.31 15.84
N ALA A 450 5.49 -0.69 15.34
CA ALA A 450 5.36 -2.00 15.99
C ALA A 450 6.69 -2.75 16.07
N LYS A 451 7.55 -2.63 15.05
CA LYS A 451 8.90 -3.22 15.03
C LYS A 451 9.75 -2.69 16.17
N VAL A 452 9.77 -1.37 16.35
CA VAL A 452 10.47 -0.74 17.48
C VAL A 452 9.85 -1.16 18.81
N ARG A 453 8.51 -1.15 18.89
CA ARG A 453 7.78 -1.37 20.15
C ARG A 453 7.86 -2.82 20.64
N PHE A 454 7.65 -3.80 19.76
CA PHE A 454 7.37 -5.18 20.15
C PHE A 454 8.41 -6.22 19.69
N ALA A 455 9.09 -6.01 18.56
CA ALA A 455 10.05 -7.00 18.07
C ALA A 455 11.28 -7.10 19.00
N GLY A 456 11.83 -8.31 19.14
CA GLY A 456 12.99 -8.61 19.97
C GLY A 456 12.90 -9.96 20.69
N GLN A 457 13.97 -10.30 21.41
CA GLN A 457 14.02 -11.49 22.25
C GLN A 457 13.55 -11.15 23.67
N TYR A 458 12.68 -11.99 24.22
CA TYR A 458 12.15 -11.89 25.59
C TYR A 458 12.64 -13.11 26.36
N VAL A 459 13.23 -12.90 27.54
CA VAL A 459 13.82 -13.97 28.35
C VAL A 459 13.42 -13.82 29.81
N ASP A 460 12.97 -14.91 30.44
CA ASP A 460 12.90 -15.02 31.89
C ASP A 460 14.15 -15.76 32.38
N LYS A 461 15.04 -15.00 33.03
CA LYS A 461 16.32 -15.53 33.55
C LYS A 461 16.12 -16.57 34.66
N LYS A 462 14.98 -16.57 35.36
CA LYS A 462 14.75 -17.51 36.47
C LYS A 462 14.45 -18.92 35.97
N THR A 463 13.69 -19.00 34.89
CA THR A 463 13.16 -20.27 34.37
C THR A 463 13.89 -20.73 33.11
N GLY A 464 14.64 -19.84 32.46
CA GLY A 464 15.25 -20.10 31.15
C GLY A 464 14.24 -20.06 30.00
N SER A 465 12.98 -19.70 30.27
CA SER A 465 11.98 -19.48 29.24
C SER A 465 12.37 -18.29 28.35
N ALA A 466 12.17 -18.43 27.05
CA ALA A 466 12.50 -17.40 26.09
C ALA A 466 11.57 -17.46 24.88
N LEU A 467 11.34 -16.31 24.24
CA LEU A 467 10.73 -16.26 22.93
C LEU A 467 11.31 -15.13 22.08
N THR A 468 11.11 -15.23 20.77
CA THR A 468 11.56 -14.24 19.79
C THR A 468 10.38 -13.74 18.99
N LEU A 469 10.16 -12.42 19.01
CA LEU A 469 9.18 -11.73 18.19
C LEU A 469 9.86 -10.94 17.06
N SER A 470 9.29 -11.00 15.87
CA SER A 470 9.71 -10.24 14.70
C SER A 470 8.50 -9.76 13.89
N LEU A 471 8.76 -9.05 12.81
CA LEU A 471 7.78 -8.67 11.80
C LEU A 471 8.27 -9.13 10.43
N ASP A 472 7.33 -9.55 9.60
CA ASP A 472 7.51 -9.85 8.18
C ASP A 472 6.40 -9.16 7.38
N GLU A 473 6.25 -9.54 6.11
CA GLU A 473 5.21 -9.01 5.21
C GLU A 473 3.80 -9.50 5.55
N GLY A 474 3.63 -10.50 6.43
CA GLY A 474 2.33 -11.00 6.85
C GLY A 474 1.68 -10.17 7.97
N PRO A 475 0.48 -10.54 8.42
CA PRO A 475 -0.24 -9.79 9.45
C PRO A 475 0.30 -10.12 10.85
N GLY A 476 0.26 -9.15 11.77
CA GLY A 476 0.62 -9.37 13.18
C GLY A 476 2.11 -9.66 13.42
N LEU A 477 2.47 -9.89 14.69
CA LEU A 477 3.85 -10.19 15.10
C LEU A 477 4.16 -11.67 14.89
N VAL A 478 5.32 -11.98 14.33
CA VAL A 478 5.80 -13.36 14.15
C VAL A 478 6.50 -13.82 15.42
N LEU A 479 6.04 -14.92 16.01
CA LEU A 479 6.74 -15.66 17.05
C LEU A 479 7.41 -16.88 16.41
N SER A 480 8.74 -16.86 16.32
CA SER A 480 9.54 -17.84 15.57
C SER A 480 10.35 -18.78 16.46
N LYS A 481 10.53 -18.43 17.73
CA LYS A 481 11.15 -19.28 18.75
C LYS A 481 10.36 -19.12 20.04
N TRP A 482 10.03 -20.24 20.67
CA TRP A 482 9.38 -20.23 21.96
C TRP A 482 9.80 -21.44 22.78
N THR A 483 10.62 -21.17 23.79
CA THR A 483 11.10 -22.15 24.75
C THR A 483 10.47 -21.85 26.10
N ALA A 484 9.79 -22.82 26.70
CA ALA A 484 9.34 -22.73 28.08
C ALA A 484 10.18 -23.69 28.93
N ARG A 485 10.97 -23.16 29.88
CA ARG A 485 11.82 -23.97 30.78
C ARG A 485 12.73 -24.98 30.07
N GLY A 486 13.35 -24.56 28.97
CA GLY A 486 14.22 -25.41 28.14
C GLY A 486 13.47 -26.35 27.16
N PHE A 487 12.14 -26.38 27.18
CA PHE A 487 11.33 -27.16 26.25
C PHE A 487 10.86 -26.30 25.07
N ASP A 488 11.14 -26.72 23.85
CA ASP A 488 10.73 -26.01 22.63
C ASP A 488 9.25 -26.26 22.32
N ILE A 489 8.44 -25.21 22.37
CA ILE A 489 6.98 -25.30 22.28
C ILE A 489 6.55 -25.53 20.84
N LEU A 490 7.10 -24.80 19.86
CA LEU A 490 6.58 -24.80 18.49
C LEU A 490 6.65 -26.18 17.83
N PRO A 491 7.79 -26.90 17.81
CA PRO A 491 7.87 -28.25 17.24
C PRO A 491 7.04 -29.28 18.01
N ASN A 492 6.67 -28.97 19.26
CA ASN A 492 5.92 -29.86 20.15
C ASN A 492 4.44 -29.46 20.31
N LEU A 493 3.91 -28.54 19.49
CA LEU A 493 2.54 -28.05 19.62
C LEU A 493 1.47 -29.17 19.57
N ASN A 494 1.70 -30.23 18.79
CA ASN A 494 0.82 -31.40 18.73
C ASN A 494 0.56 -32.02 20.10
N ARG A 495 1.54 -31.97 21.02
CA ARG A 495 1.45 -32.58 22.35
C ARG A 495 0.47 -31.90 23.29
N PHE A 496 0.13 -30.64 22.99
CA PHE A 496 -0.84 -29.87 23.75
C PHE A 496 -2.29 -30.13 23.29
N GLN A 497 -2.49 -30.92 22.24
CA GLN A 497 -3.83 -31.34 21.81
C GLN A 497 -4.35 -32.48 22.71
N PRO A 498 -5.66 -32.51 23.04
CA PRO A 498 -6.26 -33.59 23.82
C PRO A 498 -5.98 -34.96 23.20
N GLY A 499 -5.41 -35.88 24.00
CA GLY A 499 -5.10 -37.25 23.57
C GLY A 499 -3.78 -37.43 22.82
N ARG A 500 -2.98 -36.38 22.59
CA ARG A 500 -1.70 -36.44 21.85
C ARG A 500 -0.45 -36.16 22.70
N TYR A 501 -0.54 -36.25 24.03
CA TYR A 501 0.58 -35.91 24.94
C TYR A 501 1.86 -36.73 24.73
N ASN A 502 1.74 -37.96 24.21
CA ASN A 502 2.84 -38.85 23.86
C ASN A 502 3.30 -38.72 22.39
N ASP A 503 2.71 -37.81 21.62
CA ASP A 503 3.07 -37.60 20.22
C ASP A 503 4.45 -36.94 20.12
N THR A 504 5.43 -37.67 19.58
CA THR A 504 6.79 -37.18 19.37
C THR A 504 7.02 -36.67 17.96
N THR A 505 5.98 -36.60 17.13
CA THR A 505 6.09 -36.03 15.77
C THR A 505 6.26 -34.53 15.85
N ASP A 506 7.21 -34.00 15.08
CA ASP A 506 7.36 -32.55 14.89
C ASP A 506 6.06 -32.00 14.30
N SER A 507 5.51 -30.97 14.93
CA SER A 507 4.30 -30.28 14.46
C SER A 507 4.46 -29.69 13.06
N GLY A 508 5.70 -29.47 12.61
CA GLY A 508 6.02 -28.75 11.37
C GLY A 508 5.84 -27.24 11.48
N ILE A 509 5.29 -26.74 12.61
CA ILE A 509 4.99 -25.32 12.81
C ILE A 509 6.28 -24.56 13.10
N LYS A 510 6.70 -23.73 12.14
CA LYS A 510 7.93 -22.92 12.26
C LYS A 510 7.70 -21.55 12.91
N SER A 511 6.48 -21.04 12.89
CA SER A 511 6.12 -19.80 13.57
C SER A 511 4.61 -19.70 13.83
N ILE A 512 4.22 -18.85 14.77
CA ILE A 512 2.83 -18.45 15.03
C ILE A 512 2.72 -16.93 15.00
N ARG A 513 1.52 -16.40 14.76
CA ARG A 513 1.29 -14.95 14.68
C ARG A 513 0.53 -14.44 15.89
N LEU A 514 0.94 -13.30 16.44
CA LEU A 514 0.29 -12.61 17.56
C LEU A 514 -0.44 -11.35 17.06
N TYR A 515 -1.65 -11.14 17.55
CA TYR A 515 -2.53 -10.03 17.19
C TYR A 515 -3.01 -9.27 18.43
N PRO A 516 -3.19 -7.94 18.36
CA PRO A 516 -3.72 -7.17 19.47
C PRO A 516 -5.21 -7.49 19.69
N THR A 517 -5.64 -7.53 20.94
CA THR A 517 -7.07 -7.75 21.28
C THR A 517 -7.88 -6.47 21.39
N GLY A 518 -7.22 -5.31 21.39
CA GLY A 518 -7.81 -4.02 21.76
C GLY A 518 -8.06 -3.84 23.27
N ILE A 519 -7.74 -4.84 24.10
CA ILE A 519 -7.79 -4.73 25.56
C ILE A 519 -6.45 -4.17 26.04
N GLU A 520 -6.42 -2.86 26.31
CA GLU A 520 -5.23 -2.18 26.79
C GLU A 520 -5.53 -1.11 27.85
N ASN A 521 -4.51 -0.76 28.61
CA ASN A 521 -4.48 0.42 29.47
C ASN A 521 -3.10 1.10 29.33
N LYS A 522 -2.86 2.17 30.11
CA LYS A 522 -1.59 2.94 30.03
C LYS A 522 -0.32 2.12 30.28
N SER A 523 -0.43 0.97 30.95
CA SER A 523 0.69 0.14 31.40
C SER A 523 0.80 -1.22 30.72
N ARG A 524 -0.27 -1.71 30.07
CA ARG A 524 -0.30 -3.06 29.47
C ARG A 524 -1.30 -3.20 28.33
N ALA A 525 -1.03 -4.13 27.41
CA ALA A 525 -1.96 -4.56 26.37
C ALA A 525 -1.97 -6.07 26.19
N ALA A 526 -3.17 -6.63 26.00
CA ALA A 526 -3.38 -8.05 25.76
C ALA A 526 -3.38 -8.37 24.27
N TRP A 527 -2.73 -9.47 23.93
CA TRP A 527 -2.55 -10.01 22.59
C TRP A 527 -2.94 -11.49 22.57
N ARG A 528 -3.26 -12.01 21.37
CA ARG A 528 -3.58 -13.41 21.14
C ARG A 528 -2.71 -14.01 20.05
N ALA A 529 -2.12 -15.17 20.32
CA ALA A 529 -1.51 -15.98 19.27
C ALA A 529 -2.57 -16.79 18.52
N VAL A 530 -2.40 -16.96 17.21
CA VAL A 530 -3.22 -17.87 16.41
C VAL A 530 -2.41 -19.12 16.11
N PHE A 531 -2.91 -20.26 16.57
CA PHE A 531 -2.33 -21.56 16.30
C PHE A 531 -2.91 -22.13 15.01
N PRO A 532 -2.07 -22.50 14.01
CA PRO A 532 -2.54 -23.19 12.82
C PRO A 532 -3.23 -24.52 13.19
N THR A 533 -4.41 -24.77 12.63
CA THR A 533 -5.14 -26.03 12.81
C THR A 533 -4.94 -27.03 11.68
N LEU A 534 -4.55 -26.52 10.52
CA LEU A 534 -4.32 -27.28 9.29
C LEU A 534 -2.94 -26.89 8.78
N SER A 535 -2.26 -27.83 8.14
CA SER A 535 -1.16 -27.51 7.23
C SER A 535 -1.68 -26.78 5.99
N ASP A 536 -0.81 -26.04 5.29
CA ASP A 536 -1.18 -25.32 4.06
C ASP A 536 -1.78 -26.29 3.02
N THR A 537 -1.21 -27.49 2.88
CA THR A 537 -1.69 -28.53 1.97
C THR A 537 -3.09 -29.03 2.32
N GLU A 538 -3.39 -29.22 3.61
CA GLU A 538 -4.73 -29.61 4.06
C GLU A 538 -5.75 -28.49 3.82
N ALA A 539 -5.35 -27.23 4.07
CA ALA A 539 -6.20 -26.08 3.83
C ALA A 539 -6.53 -25.94 2.33
N GLU A 540 -5.53 -25.97 1.45
CA GLU A 540 -5.73 -25.93 -0.01
C GLU A 540 -6.65 -27.04 -0.52
N MET A 541 -6.45 -28.26 -0.02
CA MET A 541 -7.29 -29.40 -0.39
C MET A 541 -8.76 -29.16 0.00
N ILE A 542 -9.02 -28.68 1.22
CA ILE A 542 -10.38 -28.39 1.68
C ILE A 542 -11.01 -27.25 0.89
N GLU A 543 -10.26 -26.17 0.61
CA GLU A 543 -10.72 -25.05 -0.21
C GLU A 543 -11.06 -25.54 -1.63
N GLY A 544 -10.26 -26.43 -2.23
CA GLY A 544 -10.51 -27.01 -3.55
C GLY A 544 -11.75 -27.91 -3.64
N LEU A 545 -12.22 -28.43 -2.49
CA LEU A 545 -13.41 -29.27 -2.40
C LEU A 545 -14.72 -28.47 -2.25
N THR A 546 -14.66 -27.14 -2.12
CA THR A 546 -15.84 -26.29 -1.93
C THR A 546 -15.84 -25.06 -2.83
N LYS A 547 -17.00 -24.40 -2.94
CA LYS A 547 -17.14 -23.06 -3.54
C LYS A 547 -17.21 -21.95 -2.49
N VAL A 548 -17.21 -22.30 -1.21
CA VAL A 548 -17.20 -21.33 -0.11
C VAL A 548 -15.80 -20.74 0.00
N LYS A 549 -15.67 -19.46 -0.34
CA LYS A 549 -14.40 -18.71 -0.23
C LYS A 549 -13.95 -18.70 1.23
N ASP A 550 -12.67 -19.00 1.48
CA ASP A 550 -12.05 -18.91 2.82
C ASP A 550 -12.68 -19.86 3.86
N VAL A 551 -13.23 -21.01 3.44
CA VAL A 551 -13.91 -21.96 4.35
C VAL A 551 -12.99 -22.46 5.48
N THR A 552 -11.69 -22.46 5.24
CA THR A 552 -10.66 -22.91 6.20
C THR A 552 -10.26 -21.83 7.19
N CYS A 553 -10.65 -20.56 6.99
CA CYS A 553 -10.41 -19.47 7.94
C CYS A 553 -11.35 -19.54 9.16
N ILE A 554 -11.04 -20.46 10.08
CA ILE A 554 -11.81 -20.73 11.30
C ILE A 554 -11.18 -20.15 12.57
N THR A 555 -10.31 -19.14 12.47
CA THR A 555 -9.56 -18.57 13.60
C THR A 555 -10.44 -18.21 14.80
N TRP A 556 -11.65 -17.68 14.55
CA TRP A 556 -12.60 -17.31 15.60
C TRP A 556 -13.05 -18.50 16.46
N HIS A 557 -13.03 -19.72 15.94
CA HIS A 557 -13.31 -20.94 16.71
C HIS A 557 -12.13 -21.41 17.56
N MET A 558 -10.91 -20.97 17.24
CA MET A 558 -9.66 -21.52 17.75
C MET A 558 -8.98 -20.68 18.82
N LEU A 559 -9.34 -19.41 18.94
CA LEU A 559 -8.91 -18.56 20.05
C LEU A 559 -9.37 -19.16 21.38
N ASP A 560 -8.50 -19.11 22.39
CA ASP A 560 -8.76 -19.57 23.77
C ASP A 560 -9.08 -21.08 23.89
N ARG A 561 -8.48 -21.92 23.03
CA ARG A 561 -8.70 -23.39 23.06
C ARG A 561 -7.63 -24.19 23.76
N PHE A 562 -6.37 -23.73 23.73
CA PHE A 562 -5.27 -24.39 24.41
C PHE A 562 -5.17 -23.84 25.83
N ILE A 563 -5.81 -24.50 26.79
CA ILE A 563 -5.92 -24.02 28.17
C ILE A 563 -5.05 -24.88 29.09
N TYR A 564 -4.27 -24.23 29.95
CA TYR A 564 -3.55 -24.87 31.04
C TYR A 564 -3.66 -24.02 32.31
N ASN A 565 -4.03 -24.67 33.41
CA ASN A 565 -4.34 -24.03 34.70
C ASN A 565 -5.38 -22.89 34.60
N GLY A 566 -6.41 -23.07 33.75
CA GLY A 566 -7.48 -22.07 33.56
C GLY A 566 -7.07 -20.83 32.77
N LEU A 567 -5.85 -20.76 32.25
CA LEU A 567 -5.35 -19.68 31.41
C LEU A 567 -5.05 -20.21 30.00
N SER A 568 -5.22 -19.35 29.01
CA SER A 568 -5.07 -19.69 27.61
C SER A 568 -3.62 -19.53 27.14
N MET A 569 -3.07 -20.53 26.46
CA MET A 569 -1.70 -20.55 25.96
C MET A 569 -1.47 -19.54 24.84
N ASP A 570 -2.53 -19.10 24.17
CA ASP A 570 -2.50 -18.00 23.21
C ASP A 570 -2.52 -16.62 23.87
N HIS A 571 -2.66 -16.48 25.19
CA HIS A 571 -2.67 -15.17 25.85
C HIS A 571 -1.25 -14.61 26.06
N PHE A 572 -1.03 -13.40 25.55
CA PHE A 572 0.19 -12.63 25.77
C PHE A 572 -0.13 -11.24 26.31
N GLU A 573 0.57 -10.77 27.34
CA GLU A 573 0.43 -9.41 27.87
C GLU A 573 1.76 -8.64 27.74
N PHE A 574 1.78 -7.62 26.89
CA PHE A 574 2.90 -6.68 26.85
C PHE A 574 2.74 -5.63 27.94
N LYS A 575 3.81 -5.40 28.71
CA LYS A 575 3.88 -4.29 29.68
C LYS A 575 4.78 -3.18 29.17
N TYR A 576 4.31 -1.94 29.31
CA TYR A 576 4.99 -0.73 28.87
C TYR A 576 5.80 -0.12 30.01
N GLY A 577 7.02 0.36 29.71
CA GLY A 577 7.77 1.21 30.64
C GLY A 577 7.13 2.61 30.78
N THR A 578 7.66 3.44 31.70
CA THR A 578 7.15 4.79 32.01
C THR A 578 7.07 5.76 30.82
N GLU A 579 7.72 5.46 29.69
CA GLU A 579 7.67 6.27 28.46
C GLU A 579 6.82 5.68 27.31
N GLY A 580 6.25 4.47 27.43
CA GLY A 580 5.37 3.88 26.41
C GLY A 580 6.01 3.58 25.03
N LYS A 581 7.32 3.81 24.85
CA LYS A 581 8.06 3.67 23.58
C LYS A 581 8.42 2.23 23.18
N ALA A 582 8.56 1.32 24.15
CA ALA A 582 8.84 -0.09 23.90
C ALA A 582 8.24 -0.99 24.99
N ALA A 583 7.82 -2.21 24.63
CA ALA A 583 7.46 -3.22 25.61
C ALA A 583 8.71 -3.62 26.40
N SER A 584 8.62 -3.60 27.72
CA SER A 584 9.73 -3.93 28.64
C SER A 584 9.62 -5.37 29.15
N HIS A 585 8.40 -5.85 29.30
CA HIS A 585 8.10 -7.21 29.73
C HIS A 585 6.99 -7.81 28.86
N LEU A 586 7.03 -9.13 28.77
CA LEU A 586 5.99 -9.94 28.18
C LEU A 586 5.61 -11.02 29.20
N HIS A 587 4.34 -11.05 29.58
CA HIS A 587 3.80 -12.20 30.28
C HIS A 587 3.26 -13.17 29.25
N ALA A 588 3.90 -14.33 29.14
CA ALA A 588 3.30 -15.48 28.50
C ALA A 588 2.64 -16.34 29.59
N HIS A 589 1.63 -17.09 29.18
CA HIS A 589 0.77 -18.03 29.90
C HIS A 589 1.32 -18.79 31.15
N THR A 590 2.63 -18.90 31.36
CA THR A 590 3.27 -19.60 32.51
C THR A 590 3.32 -18.80 33.82
N SER A 591 2.65 -17.65 33.93
CA SER A 591 2.86 -16.65 35.02
C SER A 591 4.30 -16.10 35.05
N GLU A 592 5.09 -16.36 34.01
CA GLU A 592 6.48 -15.95 33.90
C GLU A 592 6.54 -14.54 33.32
N THR A 593 7.38 -13.70 33.93
CA THR A 593 7.63 -12.34 33.44
C THR A 593 8.90 -12.38 32.62
N MET A 594 8.79 -12.39 31.30
CA MET A 594 9.96 -12.34 30.42
C MET A 594 10.35 -10.89 30.17
N HIS A 595 11.63 -10.58 30.31
CA HIS A 595 12.17 -9.25 30.08
C HIS A 595 12.67 -9.14 28.65
N LYS A 596 12.33 -8.04 27.96
CA LYS A 596 12.90 -7.75 26.64
C LYS A 596 14.41 -7.57 26.81
N VAL A 597 15.21 -8.32 26.07
CA VAL A 597 16.66 -8.20 26.08
C VAL A 597 17.02 -6.90 25.38
N THR A 598 17.11 -5.82 26.14
CA THR A 598 17.79 -4.61 25.72
C THR A 598 19.28 -4.94 25.77
N ARG A 599 19.94 -4.95 24.61
CA ARG A 599 21.41 -4.93 24.59
C ARG A 599 21.85 -3.62 25.27
N LEU A 600 22.13 -3.67 26.56
CA LEU A 600 23.23 -2.90 27.10
C LEU A 600 24.46 -3.40 26.35
N MET A 601 25.00 -2.56 25.46
CA MET A 601 26.39 -2.65 25.03
C MET A 601 27.27 -2.42 26.28
N ALA A 602 27.37 -3.41 27.15
CA ALA A 602 28.24 -3.40 28.32
C ALA A 602 28.67 -4.83 28.64
N GLY A 603 29.88 -5.16 28.18
CA GLY A 603 30.78 -6.13 28.79
C GLY A 603 30.34 -7.59 28.85
N LEU A 604 30.60 -8.36 27.78
CA LEU A 604 31.14 -9.73 27.81
C LEU A 604 31.18 -10.32 26.39
N SER A 605 31.98 -9.69 25.52
CA SER A 605 32.60 -10.32 24.35
C SER A 605 34.09 -9.95 24.37
N ALA A 606 34.81 -10.49 25.35
CA ALA A 606 36.25 -10.46 25.39
C ALA A 606 36.75 -11.80 24.84
N LEU A 607 36.96 -11.84 23.51
CA LEU A 607 37.89 -12.68 22.73
C LEU A 607 37.33 -12.87 21.32
N LEU A 608 37.41 -11.80 20.52
CA LEU A 608 37.59 -11.79 19.06
C LEU A 608 37.92 -10.32 18.71
N PRO A 609 38.97 -10.07 17.90
CA PRO A 609 39.56 -8.73 17.78
C PRO A 609 38.57 -7.77 17.13
N ALA A 610 38.50 -6.57 17.71
CA ALA A 610 37.67 -5.47 17.24
C ALA A 610 37.93 -5.19 15.75
N LEU A 611 36.93 -5.44 14.90
CA LEU A 611 36.83 -4.74 13.62
C LEU A 611 36.07 -3.45 13.90
N ALA A 612 36.82 -2.35 13.89
CA ALA A 612 36.30 -1.00 14.00
C ALA A 612 35.16 -0.81 13.01
N THR A 613 34.03 -0.28 13.48
CA THR A 613 33.05 0.39 12.60
C THR A 613 33.79 1.49 11.85
N PRO A 614 33.88 1.45 10.50
CA PRO A 614 34.51 2.54 9.78
C PRO A 614 33.56 3.72 9.85
N THR A 615 33.91 4.71 10.67
CA THR A 615 33.48 6.08 10.45
C THR A 615 33.74 6.42 8.99
N SER A 616 32.72 6.92 8.28
CA SER A 616 32.81 7.49 6.93
C SER A 616 34.05 8.41 6.85
N HIS A 617 35.14 7.89 6.30
CA HIS A 617 36.28 8.71 5.91
C HIS A 617 35.89 9.41 4.61
N ALA A 618 36.25 10.69 4.45
CA ALA A 618 36.01 11.39 3.19
C ALA A 618 36.71 10.64 2.03
N LYS A 619 35.93 10.06 1.12
CA LYS A 619 36.44 9.30 -0.03
C LYS A 619 37.33 10.21 -0.89
N ASN A 620 38.55 9.79 -1.19
CA ASN A 620 39.44 10.52 -2.07
C ASN A 620 39.14 10.11 -3.52
N CYS A 621 38.17 10.81 -4.14
CA CYS A 621 37.68 10.52 -5.48
C CYS A 621 37.66 11.77 -6.36
N VAL A 622 37.83 11.57 -7.67
CA VAL A 622 37.89 12.64 -8.67
C VAL A 622 36.94 12.29 -9.80
N GLN A 623 36.06 13.23 -10.18
CA GLN A 623 35.15 13.05 -11.31
C GLN A 623 35.81 13.54 -12.59
N LEU A 624 35.72 12.73 -13.64
CA LEU A 624 36.43 12.90 -14.91
C LEU A 624 35.44 12.93 -16.05
N GLN A 625 35.76 13.73 -17.05
CA GLN A 625 35.19 13.62 -18.39
C GLN A 625 36.32 13.23 -19.34
N VAL A 626 36.36 11.95 -19.70
CA VAL A 626 37.43 11.33 -20.47
C VAL A 626 37.06 11.35 -21.96
N PRO A 627 37.80 12.07 -22.83
CA PRO A 627 37.64 11.92 -24.27
C PRO A 627 38.25 10.58 -24.71
N VAL A 628 37.42 9.70 -25.26
CA VAL A 628 37.82 8.36 -25.70
C VAL A 628 37.58 8.24 -27.19
N THR A 629 38.66 8.12 -27.97
CA THR A 629 38.57 7.83 -29.42
C THR A 629 38.55 6.34 -29.62
N ALA A 630 37.42 5.80 -30.07
CA ALA A 630 37.21 4.36 -30.20
C ALA A 630 36.67 4.01 -31.59
N SER A 631 36.97 2.78 -32.02
CA SER A 631 36.47 2.22 -33.27
C SER A 631 35.98 0.80 -33.08
N ALA A 632 34.89 0.46 -33.76
CA ALA A 632 34.32 -0.88 -33.74
C ALA A 632 33.61 -1.18 -35.07
N ASN A 633 33.56 -2.46 -35.41
CA ASN A 633 32.72 -2.97 -36.48
C ASN A 633 31.37 -3.38 -35.88
N ASN A 634 30.46 -2.41 -35.77
CA ASN A 634 29.11 -2.64 -35.31
C ASN A 634 28.27 -3.33 -36.40
N THR A 635 27.04 -3.70 -36.07
CA THR A 635 26.12 -4.30 -37.04
C THR A 635 24.98 -3.35 -37.36
N ARG A 636 24.70 -3.13 -38.64
CA ARG A 636 23.47 -2.46 -39.07
C ARG A 636 22.35 -3.49 -39.07
N TYR A 637 21.50 -3.45 -38.06
CA TYR A 637 20.31 -4.30 -37.98
C TYR A 637 19.16 -3.72 -38.81
N ASN A 638 18.54 -4.54 -39.65
CA ASN A 638 17.24 -4.22 -40.24
C ASN A 638 16.13 -4.43 -39.19
N SER A 639 16.01 -3.46 -38.27
CA SER A 639 15.07 -3.51 -37.14
C SER A 639 14.09 -2.34 -37.20
N VAL A 640 12.94 -2.48 -36.53
CA VAL A 640 11.93 -1.41 -36.40
C VAL A 640 12.59 -0.15 -35.85
N LYS A 641 12.31 0.99 -36.50
CA LYS A 641 12.79 2.29 -36.06
C LYS A 641 11.93 2.78 -34.88
N VAL A 642 12.41 2.54 -33.67
CA VAL A 642 11.85 3.02 -32.40
C VAL A 642 11.93 4.55 -32.22
N GLU A 643 10.81 5.24 -32.49
CA GLU A 643 10.61 6.67 -32.24
C GLU A 643 9.41 6.97 -31.32
N SER A 644 8.70 5.93 -30.89
CA SER A 644 7.56 5.98 -29.96
C SER A 644 7.44 4.70 -29.14
N ASN A 645 6.56 4.70 -28.14
CA ASN A 645 6.19 3.50 -27.38
C ASN A 645 5.58 2.41 -28.27
N ILE A 646 4.84 2.78 -29.33
CA ILE A 646 4.25 1.82 -30.28
C ILE A 646 5.39 1.09 -31.02
N ASP A 647 6.35 1.84 -31.54
CA ASP A 647 7.49 1.26 -32.27
C ASP A 647 8.39 0.42 -31.36
N LEU A 648 8.51 0.80 -30.08
CA LEU A 648 9.28 0.02 -29.11
C LEU A 648 8.62 -1.34 -28.82
N VAL A 649 7.29 -1.37 -28.70
CA VAL A 649 6.53 -2.62 -28.55
C VAL A 649 6.70 -3.49 -29.79
N ASP A 650 6.64 -2.90 -30.98
CA ASP A 650 6.86 -3.60 -32.25
C ASP A 650 8.29 -4.16 -32.35
N PHE A 651 9.30 -3.39 -31.95
CA PHE A 651 10.68 -3.89 -31.81
C PHE A 651 10.79 -5.06 -30.82
N VAL A 652 10.14 -4.98 -29.65
CA VAL A 652 10.14 -6.06 -28.66
C VAL A 652 9.49 -7.32 -29.24
N TRP A 653 8.40 -7.19 -29.99
CA TRP A 653 7.76 -8.30 -30.70
C TRP A 653 8.66 -8.89 -31.78
N ASP A 654 9.29 -8.05 -32.61
CA ASP A 654 10.25 -8.47 -33.63
C ASP A 654 11.42 -9.27 -33.02
N THR A 655 11.96 -8.80 -31.90
CA THR A 655 13.08 -9.47 -31.21
C THR A 655 12.69 -10.77 -30.49
N SER A 656 11.39 -10.99 -30.21
CA SER A 656 10.92 -12.09 -29.36
C SER A 656 10.17 -13.20 -30.11
N THR A 657 9.93 -13.05 -31.43
CA THR A 657 9.17 -14.01 -32.24
C THR A 657 10.08 -15.06 -32.92
N TRP A 658 9.71 -16.34 -32.82
CA TRP A 658 10.53 -17.49 -33.22
C TRP A 658 10.86 -17.60 -34.73
N SER A 659 10.13 -16.93 -35.62
CA SER A 659 10.22 -17.16 -37.07
C SER A 659 11.28 -16.33 -37.81
N HIS A 660 12.08 -15.50 -37.15
CA HIS A 660 13.03 -14.60 -37.82
C HIS A 660 14.49 -14.88 -37.50
N ALA A 661 15.03 -15.91 -38.17
CA ALA A 661 16.47 -16.18 -38.29
C ALA A 661 17.19 -15.33 -39.37
N ASN A 662 16.57 -14.28 -39.91
CA ASN A 662 17.14 -13.52 -41.02
C ASN A 662 17.04 -12.00 -40.80
N ARG A 663 17.73 -11.49 -39.77
CA ARG A 663 18.13 -10.08 -39.77
C ARG A 663 19.24 -9.93 -40.80
N SER A 664 18.94 -9.32 -41.95
CA SER A 664 19.97 -8.82 -42.84
C SER A 664 20.86 -7.86 -42.03
N ALA A 665 22.11 -8.27 -41.84
CA ALA A 665 23.07 -7.63 -40.96
C ALA A 665 24.28 -7.26 -41.81
N GLU A 666 24.53 -5.96 -41.96
CA GLU A 666 25.74 -5.47 -42.61
C GLU A 666 26.74 -5.01 -41.55
N VAL A 667 28.02 -5.23 -41.81
CA VAL A 667 29.09 -4.67 -40.97
C VAL A 667 29.10 -3.15 -41.16
N LEU A 668 29.02 -2.42 -40.04
CA LEU A 668 29.04 -0.97 -39.99
C LEU A 668 30.26 -0.50 -39.19
N PRO A 669 31.32 -0.05 -39.88
CA PRO A 669 32.47 0.56 -39.22
C PRO A 669 32.06 1.88 -38.54
N ILE A 670 32.31 1.98 -37.25
CA ILE A 670 32.10 3.18 -36.45
C ILE A 670 33.46 3.65 -35.93
N HIS A 671 33.72 4.95 -36.05
CA HIS A 671 34.89 5.61 -35.46
C HIS A 671 34.46 6.99 -34.94
N GLY A 672 34.77 7.30 -33.69
CA GLY A 672 34.43 8.58 -33.10
C GLY A 672 35.16 8.85 -31.80
N THR A 673 35.12 10.11 -31.35
CA THR A 673 35.58 10.52 -30.03
C THR A 673 34.38 10.76 -29.13
N TYR A 674 34.28 9.99 -28.06
CA TYR A 674 33.17 9.99 -27.13
C TYR A 674 33.61 10.54 -25.77
N SER A 675 32.78 11.37 -25.18
CA SER A 675 33.03 11.97 -23.88
C SER A 675 32.46 11.05 -22.80
N ILE A 676 33.32 10.37 -22.05
CA ILE A 676 32.93 9.36 -21.06
C ILE A 676 33.05 9.93 -19.65
N ASN A 677 31.94 9.93 -18.90
CA ASN A 677 31.94 10.41 -17.53
C ASN A 677 32.39 9.30 -16.57
N ALA A 678 33.40 9.57 -15.75
CA ALA A 678 34.01 8.57 -14.86
C ALA A 678 34.34 9.14 -13.48
N GLN A 679 34.59 8.25 -12.51
CA GLN A 679 35.03 8.57 -11.17
C GLN A 679 36.23 7.68 -10.84
N LEU A 680 37.38 8.29 -10.55
CA LEU A 680 38.56 7.60 -10.08
C LEU A 680 38.71 7.83 -8.58
N CYS A 681 38.79 6.74 -7.80
CA CYS A 681 39.04 6.78 -6.37
C CYS A 681 40.34 6.03 -6.04
N ILE A 682 41.19 6.65 -5.23
CA ILE A 682 42.48 6.10 -4.81
C ILE A 682 42.53 6.10 -3.27
N PRO A 683 42.85 4.98 -2.62
CA PRO A 683 42.94 4.93 -1.16
C PRO A 683 44.12 5.77 -0.65
N ALA A 684 43.97 6.38 0.53
CA ALA A 684 44.96 7.29 1.09
C ALA A 684 46.29 6.58 1.46
N ASP A 685 46.21 5.37 2.02
CA ASP A 685 47.35 4.55 2.42
C ASP A 685 47.01 3.06 2.18
N GLY A 686 47.56 2.45 1.12
CA GLY A 686 47.22 1.06 0.80
C GLY A 686 48.33 0.32 0.04
N LYS A 687 48.75 -0.84 0.54
CA LYS A 687 49.72 -1.73 -0.14
C LYS A 687 49.23 -2.24 -1.51
N LYS A 688 47.93 -2.12 -1.79
CA LYS A 688 47.27 -2.56 -3.04
C LYS A 688 46.77 -1.40 -3.91
N SER A 689 47.18 -0.16 -3.62
CA SER A 689 46.72 1.01 -4.36
C SER A 689 47.11 0.97 -5.84
N ASP A 690 48.16 0.22 -6.20
CA ASP A 690 48.63 -0.01 -7.56
C ASP A 690 47.84 -1.08 -8.33
N VAL A 691 46.81 -1.67 -7.73
CA VAL A 691 45.82 -2.52 -8.40
C VAL A 691 44.54 -1.71 -8.61
N LEU A 692 44.26 -1.40 -9.88
CA LEU A 692 43.09 -0.65 -10.28
C LEU A 692 41.97 -1.59 -10.71
N GLN A 693 40.81 -1.47 -10.08
CA GLN A 693 39.58 -2.09 -10.56
C GLN A 693 38.86 -1.13 -11.53
N ILE A 694 38.50 -1.58 -12.73
CA ILE A 694 37.64 -0.83 -13.65
C ILE A 694 36.27 -1.48 -13.65
N ALA A 695 35.27 -0.79 -13.10
CA ALA A 695 33.93 -1.32 -12.86
C ALA A 695 32.92 -0.83 -13.91
N THR A 696 32.31 -1.77 -14.62
CA THR A 696 31.38 -1.53 -15.74
C THR A 696 29.96 -1.94 -15.36
N HIS A 697 29.03 -0.98 -15.27
CA HIS A 697 27.64 -1.24 -14.89
C HIS A 697 26.82 -1.89 -16.03
N GLY A 698 25.68 -2.49 -15.68
CA GLY A 698 24.74 -3.14 -16.61
C GLY A 698 23.82 -2.18 -17.37
N LEU A 699 22.81 -2.75 -18.05
CA LEU A 699 21.67 -1.99 -18.58
C LEU A 699 20.78 -1.49 -17.43
N GLY A 700 20.08 -0.37 -17.61
CA GLY A 700 19.18 0.19 -16.59
C GLY A 700 19.84 1.08 -15.54
N PHE A 701 21.17 1.18 -15.48
CA PHE A 701 21.90 2.00 -14.50
C PHE A 701 23.04 2.80 -15.12
N ASP A 702 23.69 3.65 -14.31
CA ASP A 702 25.00 4.26 -14.58
C ASP A 702 26.01 3.90 -13.47
N LYS A 703 27.17 4.57 -13.40
CA LYS A 703 28.22 4.27 -12.42
C LYS A 703 27.77 4.33 -10.96
N ARG A 704 26.67 5.03 -10.65
CA ARG A 704 26.07 5.07 -9.30
C ARG A 704 25.58 3.71 -8.82
N TYR A 705 25.47 2.72 -9.70
CA TYR A 705 25.25 1.32 -9.33
C TYR A 705 26.38 0.77 -8.45
N TRP A 706 27.63 1.18 -8.70
CA TRP A 706 28.81 0.73 -7.96
C TRP A 706 29.12 1.58 -6.72
N ASP A 707 28.60 2.80 -6.68
CA ASP A 707 28.74 3.74 -5.57
C ASP A 707 27.39 4.35 -5.18
N PRO A 708 26.43 3.57 -4.64
CA PRO A 708 25.15 4.10 -4.20
C PRO A 708 25.30 5.12 -3.07
N GLU A 709 24.53 6.21 -3.14
CA GLU A 709 24.42 7.20 -2.05
C GLU A 709 23.51 6.70 -0.92
N LEU A 710 22.64 5.72 -1.21
CA LEU A 710 21.84 5.03 -0.22
C LEU A 710 22.74 4.10 0.59
N LYS A 711 22.76 4.26 1.92
CA LYS A 711 23.51 3.43 2.88
C LYS A 711 24.87 2.97 2.31
N PRO A 712 25.78 3.90 1.97
CA PRO A 712 27.01 3.57 1.25
C PRO A 712 27.86 2.52 1.96
N GLU A 713 27.81 2.46 3.30
CA GLU A 713 28.46 1.43 4.11
C GLU A 713 27.93 0.00 3.86
N GLU A 714 26.71 -0.16 3.35
CA GLU A 714 26.10 -1.44 3.01
C GLU A 714 26.20 -1.74 1.50
N TYR A 715 25.97 -0.72 0.65
CA TYR A 715 25.76 -0.90 -0.79
C TYR A 715 26.87 -0.36 -1.71
N SER A 716 27.86 0.39 -1.20
CA SER A 716 28.95 0.92 -2.04
C SER A 716 30.09 -0.09 -2.19
N TYR A 717 30.18 -0.68 -3.40
CA TYR A 717 31.35 -1.48 -3.77
C TYR A 717 32.62 -0.63 -3.85
N VAL A 718 32.49 0.66 -4.20
CA VAL A 718 33.61 1.61 -4.16
C VAL A 718 34.17 1.74 -2.74
N ASP A 719 33.32 1.86 -1.72
CA ASP A 719 33.79 1.91 -0.33
C ASP A 719 34.43 0.61 0.12
N ALA A 720 33.83 -0.53 -0.24
CA ALA A 720 34.41 -1.84 0.07
C ALA A 720 35.80 -2.01 -0.58
N ALA A 721 35.97 -1.63 -1.84
CA ALA A 721 37.24 -1.70 -2.56
C ALA A 721 38.31 -0.79 -1.92
N LEU A 722 37.95 0.47 -1.62
CA LEU A 722 38.84 1.42 -0.97
C LEU A 722 39.24 0.96 0.44
N ALA A 723 38.30 0.39 1.21
CA ALA A 723 38.56 -0.14 2.55
C ALA A 723 39.54 -1.34 2.52
N LYS A 724 39.56 -2.13 1.43
CA LYS A 724 40.56 -3.18 1.19
C LYS A 724 41.85 -2.68 0.52
N GLY A 725 41.95 -1.37 0.29
CA GLY A 725 43.15 -0.72 -0.23
C GLY A 725 43.30 -0.79 -1.76
N TYR A 726 42.25 -1.13 -2.50
CA TYR A 726 42.24 -1.10 -3.97
C TYR A 726 41.89 0.29 -4.50
N SER A 727 42.46 0.66 -5.65
CA SER A 727 41.94 1.80 -6.43
C SER A 727 40.80 1.33 -7.32
N ILE A 728 39.85 2.22 -7.61
CA ILE A 728 38.69 1.87 -8.45
C ILE A 728 38.30 3.02 -9.39
N LEU A 729 38.03 2.67 -10.64
CA LEU A 729 37.49 3.52 -11.69
C LEU A 729 36.09 3.03 -12.05
N THR A 730 35.07 3.84 -11.78
CA THR A 730 33.70 3.59 -12.24
C THR A 730 33.36 4.58 -13.37
N TYR A 731 32.56 4.19 -14.36
CA TYR A 731 32.23 5.08 -15.47
C TYR A 731 30.82 4.84 -16.01
N ASP A 732 30.23 5.89 -16.59
CA ASP A 732 28.96 5.80 -17.29
C ASP A 732 29.25 5.27 -18.71
N ARG A 733 28.68 4.13 -19.08
CA ARG A 733 28.79 3.60 -20.44
C ARG A 733 28.26 4.60 -21.47
N LEU A 734 28.69 4.46 -22.73
CA LEU A 734 28.16 5.26 -23.83
C LEU A 734 26.62 5.16 -23.85
N GLY A 735 25.92 6.28 -24.00
CA GLY A 735 24.45 6.33 -23.95
C GLY A 735 23.84 6.53 -22.55
N THR A 736 24.61 6.40 -21.46
CA THR A 736 24.07 6.48 -20.08
C THR A 736 24.65 7.65 -19.28
N GLY A 737 24.00 8.03 -18.18
CA GLY A 737 24.50 9.03 -17.23
C GLY A 737 24.91 10.35 -17.89
N LYS A 738 26.14 10.80 -17.65
CA LYS A 738 26.73 12.02 -18.24
C LYS A 738 27.67 11.76 -19.42
N SER A 739 27.78 10.52 -19.90
CA SER A 739 28.55 10.19 -21.11
C SER A 739 27.84 10.68 -22.39
N THR A 740 28.53 10.67 -23.53
CA THR A 740 27.93 11.01 -24.83
C THR A 740 26.67 10.18 -25.12
N LYS A 741 25.64 10.81 -25.69
CA LYS A 741 24.39 10.18 -26.15
C LYS A 741 24.40 10.01 -27.67
N ALA A 742 25.12 8.99 -28.13
CA ALA A 742 25.30 8.69 -29.55
C ALA A 742 24.06 7.99 -30.16
N ASN A 743 24.11 7.65 -31.45
CA ASN A 743 23.00 6.96 -32.11
C ASN A 743 22.71 5.60 -31.46
N GLY A 744 21.47 5.42 -30.95
CA GLY A 744 21.07 4.23 -30.19
C GLY A 744 20.96 2.93 -31.00
N TYR A 745 21.00 3.00 -32.33
CA TYR A 745 20.96 1.82 -33.21
C TYR A 745 22.34 1.40 -33.65
N ASN A 746 23.05 2.33 -34.26
CA ASN A 746 24.22 2.05 -35.09
C ASN A 746 25.54 2.21 -34.33
N GLU A 747 25.57 3.06 -33.30
CA GLU A 747 26.80 3.34 -32.54
C GLU A 747 26.78 2.66 -31.17
N VAL A 748 25.72 2.87 -30.38
CA VAL A 748 25.63 2.32 -29.03
C VAL A 748 25.27 0.83 -29.11
N GLN A 749 26.30 0.00 -29.22
CA GLN A 749 26.26 -1.46 -29.31
C GLN A 749 27.41 -2.08 -28.49
N LEU A 750 27.35 -3.39 -28.24
CA LEU A 750 28.36 -4.10 -27.44
C LEU A 750 29.77 -3.89 -27.98
N GLY A 751 29.98 -3.97 -29.30
CA GLY A 751 31.32 -3.82 -29.92
C GLY A 751 31.97 -2.48 -29.59
N LEU A 752 31.24 -1.37 -29.76
CA LEU A 752 31.76 -0.04 -29.41
C LEU A 752 31.96 0.15 -27.90
N GLN A 753 31.10 -0.44 -27.07
CA GLN A 753 31.28 -0.41 -25.61
C GLN A 753 32.59 -1.12 -25.19
N VAL A 754 32.93 -2.26 -25.83
CA VAL A 754 34.21 -2.96 -25.62
C VAL A 754 35.40 -2.12 -26.06
N ALA A 755 35.30 -1.47 -27.23
CA ALA A 755 36.35 -0.58 -27.73
C ALA A 755 36.58 0.61 -26.78
N ILE A 756 35.52 1.21 -26.23
CA ILE A 756 35.64 2.29 -25.24
C ILE A 756 36.29 1.77 -23.95
N LEU A 757 35.89 0.60 -23.45
CA LEU A 757 36.50 -0.01 -22.26
C LEU A 757 38.00 -0.27 -22.48
N LYS A 758 38.38 -0.81 -23.64
CA LYS A 758 39.79 -1.02 -24.03
C LYS A 758 40.59 0.29 -23.95
N GLU A 759 40.09 1.38 -24.54
CA GLU A 759 40.80 2.66 -24.55
C GLU A 759 40.89 3.30 -23.14
N LEU A 760 39.85 3.18 -22.32
CA LEU A 760 39.92 3.58 -20.90
C LEU A 760 41.00 2.79 -20.15
N THR A 761 41.09 1.49 -20.42
CA THR A 761 42.10 0.60 -19.82
C THR A 761 43.52 0.98 -20.27
N VAL A 762 43.72 1.31 -21.54
CA VAL A 762 45.02 1.81 -22.06
C VAL A 762 45.41 3.11 -21.38
N LEU A 763 44.51 4.09 -21.32
CA LEU A 763 44.74 5.36 -20.63
C LEU A 763 45.09 5.17 -19.15
N ALA A 764 44.43 4.22 -18.48
CA ALA A 764 44.73 3.88 -17.10
C ALA A 764 46.11 3.23 -16.97
N ARG A 765 46.43 2.19 -17.75
CA ARG A 765 47.74 1.49 -17.71
C ARG A 765 48.91 2.41 -18.05
N ASP A 766 48.71 3.38 -18.92
CA ASP A 766 49.73 4.35 -19.30
C ASP A 766 49.94 5.46 -18.25
N GLY A 767 49.02 5.59 -17.28
CA GLY A 767 49.04 6.67 -16.28
C GLY A 767 48.66 8.02 -16.88
N THR A 768 47.95 8.03 -18.02
CA THR A 768 47.55 9.25 -18.75
C THR A 768 46.08 9.60 -18.55
N LEU A 769 45.28 8.70 -17.96
CA LEU A 769 43.83 8.88 -17.75
C LEU A 769 43.46 10.27 -17.20
N LEU A 770 44.09 10.70 -16.11
CA LEU A 770 43.78 12.00 -15.51
C LEU A 770 44.25 13.19 -16.38
N LYS A 771 45.42 13.07 -17.02
CA LYS A 771 46.01 14.11 -17.88
C LYS A 771 45.20 14.33 -19.16
N SER A 772 44.64 13.26 -19.70
CA SER A 772 43.79 13.28 -20.88
C SER A 772 42.35 13.72 -20.57
N SER A 773 41.97 13.79 -19.29
CA SER A 773 40.59 14.06 -18.86
C SER A 773 40.36 15.50 -18.45
N LYS A 774 39.15 16.00 -18.69
CA LYS A 774 38.66 17.20 -18.03
C LYS A 774 38.16 16.83 -16.63
N ILE A 775 38.76 17.40 -15.60
CA ILE A 775 38.29 17.23 -14.22
C ILE A 775 36.99 18.01 -14.02
N THR A 776 35.99 17.34 -13.47
CA THR A 776 34.71 17.93 -13.09
C THR A 776 34.60 17.88 -11.56
N GLY A 777 34.22 18.97 -10.89
CA GLY A 777 34.18 19.01 -9.42
C GLY A 777 35.49 19.42 -8.74
N LYS A 778 35.79 18.84 -7.56
CA LYS A 778 36.93 19.25 -6.71
C LYS A 778 38.27 18.94 -7.39
N ARG A 779 39.25 19.84 -7.24
CA ARG A 779 40.61 19.61 -7.75
C ARG A 779 41.22 18.38 -7.05
N PRO A 780 41.83 17.46 -7.81
CA PRO A 780 42.44 16.26 -7.24
C PRO A 780 43.70 16.61 -6.45
N GLN A 781 44.06 15.76 -5.50
CA GLN A 781 45.36 15.85 -4.84
C GLN A 781 46.48 15.56 -5.85
N LYS A 782 47.69 16.10 -5.59
CA LYS A 782 48.84 15.97 -6.51
C LYS A 782 49.14 14.51 -6.85
N THR A 783 48.97 13.60 -5.90
CA THR A 783 49.19 12.15 -6.00
C THR A 783 48.36 11.48 -7.11
N PHE A 784 47.24 12.06 -7.53
CA PHE A 784 46.44 11.52 -8.64
C PHE A 784 47.11 11.73 -10.01
N TYR A 785 47.86 12.82 -10.20
CA TYR A 785 48.50 13.12 -11.50
C TYR A 785 49.67 12.19 -11.83
N ASP A 786 50.22 11.57 -10.79
CA ASP A 786 51.33 10.61 -10.87
C ASP A 786 50.84 9.15 -10.73
N TYR A 787 49.52 8.94 -10.61
CA TYR A 787 48.95 7.61 -10.43
C TYR A 787 49.07 6.77 -11.70
N LYS A 788 49.73 5.62 -11.58
CA LYS A 788 49.84 4.60 -12.63
C LYS A 788 49.69 3.20 -11.99
N PRO A 789 48.62 2.46 -12.29
CA PRO A 789 48.45 1.11 -11.77
C PRO A 789 49.48 0.15 -12.35
N LYS A 790 49.95 -0.82 -11.56
CA LYS A 790 50.75 -1.94 -12.04
C LYS A 790 49.90 -3.08 -12.56
N LYS A 791 48.71 -3.28 -11.97
CA LYS A 791 47.74 -4.29 -12.38
C LYS A 791 46.37 -3.65 -12.59
N VAL A 792 45.62 -4.17 -13.56
CA VAL A 792 44.25 -3.74 -13.84
C VAL A 792 43.32 -4.96 -13.80
N VAL A 793 42.27 -4.85 -13.00
CA VAL A 793 41.22 -5.86 -12.85
C VAL A 793 39.92 -5.29 -13.39
N HIS A 794 39.17 -6.06 -14.18
CA HIS A 794 37.88 -5.62 -14.69
C HIS A 794 36.73 -6.25 -13.91
N VAL A 795 35.78 -5.44 -13.44
CA VAL A 795 34.60 -5.90 -12.71
C VAL A 795 33.37 -5.50 -13.50
N GLY A 796 32.69 -6.47 -14.10
CA GLY A 796 31.48 -6.22 -14.88
C GLY A 796 30.22 -6.52 -14.08
N HIS A 797 29.10 -5.88 -14.44
CA HIS A 797 27.76 -6.32 -14.03
C HIS A 797 26.83 -6.50 -15.24
N SER A 798 26.19 -7.65 -15.38
CA SER A 798 25.19 -7.93 -16.44
C SER A 798 25.73 -7.60 -17.84
N PHE A 799 25.13 -6.68 -18.59
CA PHE A 799 25.67 -6.20 -19.87
C PHE A 799 27.10 -5.62 -19.77
N GLY A 800 27.49 -5.07 -18.61
CA GLY A 800 28.86 -4.68 -18.31
C GLY A 800 29.82 -5.87 -18.14
N SER A 801 29.32 -7.02 -17.68
CA SER A 801 30.05 -8.30 -17.71
C SER A 801 30.17 -8.85 -19.13
N ALA A 802 29.15 -8.71 -19.98
CA ALA A 802 29.27 -9.02 -21.40
C ALA A 802 30.33 -8.14 -22.09
N THR A 803 30.37 -6.84 -21.76
CA THR A 803 31.40 -5.91 -22.23
C THR A 803 32.79 -6.31 -21.73
N THR A 804 32.90 -6.69 -20.45
CA THR A 804 34.16 -7.15 -19.87
C THR A 804 34.62 -8.46 -20.52
N SER A 805 33.72 -9.42 -20.70
CA SER A 805 34.00 -10.69 -21.38
C SER A 805 34.49 -10.44 -22.81
N GLY A 806 33.86 -9.52 -23.55
CA GLY A 806 34.31 -9.11 -24.88
C GLY A 806 35.72 -8.51 -24.88
N LEU A 807 36.06 -7.70 -23.87
CA LEU A 807 37.42 -7.20 -23.68
C LEU A 807 38.41 -8.35 -23.43
N LEU A 808 38.06 -9.33 -22.59
CA LEU A 808 38.92 -10.49 -22.34
C LEU A 808 39.14 -11.31 -23.62
N SER A 809 38.10 -11.49 -24.43
CA SER A 809 38.14 -12.22 -25.70
C SER A 809 39.00 -11.55 -26.76
N LEU A 810 38.92 -10.22 -26.89
CA LEU A 810 39.56 -9.47 -27.98
C LEU A 810 40.89 -8.82 -27.57
N HIS A 811 41.06 -8.50 -26.29
CA HIS A 811 42.17 -7.72 -25.74
C HIS A 811 42.59 -8.23 -24.35
N GLY A 812 42.58 -9.55 -24.16
CA GLY A 812 42.78 -10.20 -22.86
C GLY A 812 44.09 -9.85 -22.14
N ASN A 813 45.13 -9.49 -22.89
CA ASN A 813 46.42 -9.05 -22.35
C ASN A 813 46.36 -7.73 -21.55
N LEU A 814 45.29 -6.95 -21.70
CA LEU A 814 45.09 -5.69 -20.96
C LEU A 814 44.54 -5.90 -19.55
N SER A 815 44.11 -7.11 -19.20
CA SER A 815 43.49 -7.43 -17.92
C SER A 815 44.35 -8.43 -17.13
N ASP A 816 44.69 -8.07 -15.89
CA ASP A 816 45.42 -8.93 -14.96
C ASP A 816 44.49 -9.84 -14.13
N GLY A 817 43.18 -9.61 -14.17
CA GLY A 817 42.15 -10.41 -13.50
C GLY A 817 40.76 -9.88 -13.82
N ALA A 818 39.71 -10.69 -13.61
CA ALA A 818 38.34 -10.23 -13.85
C ALA A 818 37.31 -10.88 -12.93
N ILE A 819 36.25 -10.12 -12.63
CA ILE A 819 35.05 -10.62 -11.97
C ILE A 819 33.84 -10.25 -12.84
N LEU A 820 33.11 -11.26 -13.29
CA LEU A 820 31.91 -11.12 -14.11
C LEU A 820 30.70 -11.31 -13.20
N THR A 821 30.06 -10.20 -12.85
CA THR A 821 28.92 -10.22 -11.94
C THR A 821 27.58 -10.26 -12.66
N GLY A 822 26.57 -10.96 -12.12
CA GLY A 822 25.24 -11.07 -12.73
C GLY A 822 25.27 -11.56 -14.19
N PHE A 823 26.20 -12.47 -14.48
CA PHE A 823 26.47 -12.98 -15.82
C PHE A 823 27.06 -14.38 -15.68
N LEU A 824 26.38 -15.38 -16.25
CA LEU A 824 26.81 -16.78 -16.20
C LEU A 824 26.38 -17.46 -17.51
N PRO A 825 27.30 -17.62 -18.47
CA PRO A 825 27.00 -18.32 -19.72
C PRO A 825 26.54 -19.76 -19.43
N ASN A 826 25.31 -20.08 -19.84
CA ASN A 826 24.69 -21.39 -19.69
C ASN A 826 23.63 -21.65 -20.77
N ASN A 827 22.97 -22.80 -20.72
CA ASN A 827 21.89 -23.16 -21.66
C ASN A 827 20.55 -22.43 -21.42
N GLN A 828 20.43 -21.64 -20.36
CA GLN A 828 19.28 -20.79 -20.05
C GLN A 828 19.50 -19.33 -20.47
N SER A 829 20.76 -18.95 -20.75
CA SER A 829 21.17 -17.58 -21.06
C SER A 829 20.43 -17.09 -22.31
N GLY A 830 19.71 -15.98 -22.15
CA GLY A 830 18.93 -15.36 -23.23
C GLY A 830 17.50 -15.90 -23.41
N LYS A 831 17.02 -16.83 -22.57
CA LYS A 831 15.60 -17.24 -22.56
C LYS A 831 14.67 -16.16 -22.00
N VAL A 832 15.15 -15.40 -21.02
CA VAL A 832 14.45 -14.22 -20.49
C VAL A 832 14.80 -13.02 -21.39
N GLY A 833 13.87 -12.68 -22.28
CA GLY A 833 14.07 -11.68 -23.33
C GLY A 833 13.60 -10.27 -22.97
N PRO A 834 13.84 -9.28 -23.86
CA PRO A 834 13.43 -7.88 -23.66
C PRO A 834 11.93 -7.67 -23.39
N ASN A 835 11.08 -8.61 -23.83
CA ASN A 835 9.65 -8.62 -23.54
C ASN A 835 9.31 -8.68 -22.04
N THR A 836 10.22 -9.21 -21.21
CA THR A 836 10.05 -9.28 -19.75
C THR A 836 10.59 -8.04 -19.02
N PHE A 837 11.30 -7.14 -19.70
CA PHE A 837 12.03 -6.04 -19.05
C PHE A 837 11.17 -4.80 -18.79
N GLY A 838 9.93 -4.77 -19.29
CA GLY A 838 8.97 -3.67 -19.07
C GLY A 838 9.51 -2.31 -19.50
N PHE A 839 10.08 -2.26 -20.71
CA PHE A 839 10.66 -1.05 -21.29
C PHE A 839 9.61 -0.12 -21.89
N GLU A 840 9.84 1.18 -21.73
CA GLU A 840 9.17 2.25 -22.47
C GLU A 840 10.19 3.14 -23.19
N PHE A 841 9.73 3.84 -24.23
CA PHE A 841 10.51 4.76 -25.03
C PHE A 841 10.92 5.96 -24.17
N ALA A 842 12.22 6.09 -23.91
CA ALA A 842 12.74 6.91 -22.83
C ALA A 842 12.28 8.38 -22.91
N ARG A 843 12.26 8.94 -24.13
CA ARG A 843 11.87 10.33 -24.39
C ARG A 843 10.39 10.60 -24.10
N GLN A 844 9.50 9.63 -24.32
CA GLN A 844 8.07 9.78 -24.03
C GLN A 844 7.77 9.51 -22.55
N TYR A 845 8.45 8.54 -21.96
CA TYR A 845 8.25 8.15 -20.57
C TYR A 845 8.62 9.24 -19.56
N ASP A 846 9.86 9.76 -19.64
CA ASP A 846 10.31 10.88 -18.82
C ASP A 846 11.06 11.90 -19.68
N PRO A 847 10.32 12.83 -20.34
CA PRO A 847 10.92 13.84 -21.20
C PRO A 847 11.88 14.77 -20.45
N LYS A 848 11.73 14.94 -19.13
CA LYS A 848 12.61 15.82 -18.34
C LYS A 848 13.98 15.21 -18.15
N ARG A 849 14.05 13.90 -17.88
CA ARG A 849 15.32 13.18 -17.68
C ARG A 849 15.96 12.71 -18.98
N PHE A 850 15.15 12.37 -19.99
CA PHE A 850 15.60 11.67 -21.20
C PHE A 850 15.16 12.36 -22.50
N GLY A 851 14.68 13.59 -22.45
CA GLY A 851 14.24 14.36 -23.63
C GLY A 851 15.33 14.54 -24.70
N ASP A 852 16.59 14.59 -24.28
CA ASP A 852 17.79 14.73 -25.13
C ASP A 852 18.26 13.42 -25.76
N ARG A 853 17.67 12.26 -25.38
CA ARG A 853 18.06 10.95 -25.93
C ARG A 853 17.57 10.82 -27.37
N PRO A 854 18.43 10.44 -28.35
CA PRO A 854 18.01 10.13 -29.71
C PRO A 854 16.99 8.98 -29.80
N ALA A 855 16.50 8.69 -31.01
CA ALA A 855 15.71 7.49 -31.28
C ALA A 855 16.46 6.21 -30.86
N GLY A 856 15.71 5.17 -30.47
CA GLY A 856 16.27 3.87 -30.08
C GLY A 856 16.73 3.74 -28.62
N TYR A 857 16.35 4.68 -27.74
CA TYR A 857 16.61 4.61 -26.30
C TYR A 857 15.37 4.17 -25.53
N ALA A 858 15.53 3.19 -24.65
CA ALA A 858 14.47 2.61 -23.83
C ALA A 858 14.84 2.64 -22.35
N VAL A 859 13.84 2.69 -21.46
CA VAL A 859 14.02 2.74 -19.99
C VAL A 859 12.98 1.86 -19.30
N GLN A 860 13.31 1.24 -18.16
CA GLN A 860 12.32 0.51 -17.37
C GLN A 860 11.23 1.46 -16.86
N ALA A 861 9.98 1.12 -17.15
CA ALA A 861 8.83 2.03 -17.00
C ALA A 861 8.20 2.06 -15.59
N SER A 862 8.53 1.12 -14.71
CA SER A 862 7.92 1.05 -13.38
C SER A 862 8.85 0.45 -12.33
N LEU A 863 8.54 0.69 -11.06
CA LEU A 863 9.18 -0.01 -9.94
C LEU A 863 9.08 -1.53 -10.11
N SER A 864 7.93 -2.03 -10.55
CA SER A 864 7.72 -3.46 -10.81
C SER A 864 8.65 -4.00 -11.91
N SER A 865 8.90 -3.25 -12.99
CA SER A 865 9.80 -3.72 -14.05
C SER A 865 11.28 -3.65 -13.65
N ILE A 866 11.66 -2.72 -12.77
CA ILE A 866 13.00 -2.75 -12.14
C ILE A 866 13.12 -3.93 -11.18
N GLN A 867 12.12 -4.15 -10.33
CA GLN A 867 12.11 -5.24 -9.36
C GLN A 867 12.17 -6.60 -10.05
N GLN A 868 11.35 -6.81 -11.08
CA GLN A 868 11.27 -8.06 -11.85
C GLN A 868 12.63 -8.51 -12.37
N ILE A 869 13.46 -7.56 -12.82
CA ILE A 869 14.78 -7.86 -13.37
C ILE A 869 15.84 -7.95 -12.28
N PHE A 870 15.86 -6.99 -11.35
CA PHE A 870 17.00 -6.82 -10.46
C PHE A 870 16.80 -7.42 -9.07
N LEU A 871 15.61 -7.33 -8.49
CA LEU A 871 15.44 -7.41 -7.04
C LEU A 871 14.35 -8.44 -6.65
N LYS A 872 14.75 -9.69 -6.40
CA LYS A 872 13.83 -10.74 -5.91
C LYS A 872 13.34 -10.40 -4.51
N LYS A 873 12.05 -10.52 -4.24
CA LYS A 873 11.48 -10.30 -2.90
C LYS A 873 12.26 -11.09 -1.84
N GLY A 874 12.67 -10.41 -0.77
CA GLY A 874 13.52 -10.98 0.29
C GLY A 874 15.03 -10.78 0.09
N SER A 875 15.47 -10.28 -1.08
CA SER A 875 16.89 -9.95 -1.35
C SER A 875 17.22 -8.47 -1.25
N PHE A 876 16.25 -7.57 -1.04
CA PHE A 876 16.45 -6.12 -1.06
C PHE A 876 15.53 -5.42 -0.05
N GLU A 877 15.86 -4.18 0.32
CA GLU A 877 14.99 -3.29 1.10
C GLU A 877 14.23 -2.36 0.15
N ILE A 878 13.03 -1.90 0.53
CA ILE A 878 12.19 -1.06 -0.35
C ILE A 878 12.94 0.21 -0.77
N GLU A 879 13.71 0.82 0.14
CA GLU A 879 14.55 1.98 -0.12
C GLU A 879 15.56 1.73 -1.24
N ALA A 880 16.09 0.50 -1.36
CA ALA A 880 17.02 0.11 -2.43
C ALA A 880 16.33 0.02 -3.79
N LEU A 881 15.06 -0.42 -3.85
CA LEU A 881 14.25 -0.41 -5.06
C LEU A 881 13.84 1.01 -5.47
N GLU A 882 13.45 1.86 -4.51
CA GLU A 882 13.18 3.27 -4.76
C GLU A 882 14.43 4.01 -5.24
N TYR A 883 15.59 3.70 -4.65
CA TYR A 883 16.86 4.23 -5.09
C TYR A 883 17.20 3.76 -6.52
N ALA A 884 16.97 2.48 -6.84
CA ALA A 884 17.14 1.95 -8.19
C ALA A 884 16.30 2.72 -9.22
N GLU A 885 15.03 2.99 -8.92
CA GLU A 885 14.12 3.82 -9.73
C GLU A 885 14.64 5.26 -9.88
N LYS A 886 15.12 5.86 -8.78
CA LYS A 886 15.72 7.20 -8.78
C LYS A 886 16.94 7.28 -9.70
N ILE A 887 17.81 6.28 -9.69
CA ILE A 887 19.06 6.30 -10.49
C ILE A 887 18.93 5.68 -11.87
N LYS A 888 17.78 5.09 -12.22
CA LYS A 888 17.59 4.35 -13.47
C LYS A 888 18.06 5.12 -14.71
N GLN A 889 18.61 4.38 -15.66
CA GLN A 889 19.16 4.87 -16.91
C GLN A 889 18.63 4.07 -18.10
N THR A 890 18.86 4.62 -19.27
CA THR A 890 18.43 4.02 -20.53
C THR A 890 19.33 2.86 -20.97
N GLY A 891 18.75 1.88 -21.66
CA GLY A 891 19.45 1.02 -22.62
C GLY A 891 19.12 1.44 -24.05
N THR A 892 19.81 0.88 -25.04
CA THR A 892 19.51 1.13 -26.46
C THR A 892 19.08 -0.12 -27.22
N VAL A 893 18.33 0.09 -28.31
CA VAL A 893 17.97 -0.96 -29.28
C VAL A 893 19.21 -1.66 -29.83
N GLY A 894 20.28 -0.91 -30.09
CA GLY A 894 21.57 -1.47 -30.53
C GLY A 894 22.20 -2.39 -29.49
N GLU A 895 22.15 -2.03 -28.20
CA GLU A 895 22.62 -2.88 -27.11
C GLU A 895 21.77 -4.14 -26.95
N LEU A 896 20.45 -4.02 -27.04
CA LEU A 896 19.51 -5.16 -26.95
C LEU A 896 19.60 -6.10 -28.16
N SER A 897 20.01 -5.58 -29.32
CA SER A 897 20.18 -6.38 -30.54
C SER A 897 21.58 -6.98 -30.68
N SER A 898 22.54 -6.50 -29.90
CA SER A 898 23.92 -6.98 -29.95
C SER A 898 24.01 -8.41 -29.43
N GLY A 899 24.46 -9.33 -30.28
CA GLY A 899 24.82 -10.68 -29.83
C GLY A 899 26.05 -10.64 -28.90
N LEU A 900 26.17 -11.62 -28.00
CA LEU A 900 27.36 -11.78 -27.18
C LEU A 900 28.58 -12.12 -28.05
N ILE A 901 29.75 -11.62 -27.66
CA ILE A 901 31.03 -12.01 -28.27
C ILE A 901 31.39 -13.39 -27.70
N VAL A 902 31.21 -14.43 -28.50
CA VAL A 902 31.41 -15.84 -28.10
C VAL A 902 32.83 -16.38 -28.37
N GLN A 903 33.74 -15.52 -28.82
CA GLN A 903 35.13 -15.91 -29.07
C GLN A 903 35.84 -16.29 -27.75
N PRO A 904 36.61 -17.40 -27.71
CA PRO A 904 37.42 -17.75 -26.55
C PRO A 904 38.49 -16.71 -26.20
N SER A 905 38.70 -16.43 -24.91
CA SER A 905 39.69 -15.47 -24.41
C SER A 905 41.09 -16.07 -24.31
N ASN A 906 41.71 -16.31 -25.47
CA ASN A 906 43.02 -16.97 -25.56
C ASN A 906 44.19 -16.14 -24.99
N GLU A 907 44.06 -14.81 -24.96
CA GLU A 907 45.13 -13.92 -24.49
C GLU A 907 45.01 -13.54 -23.01
N PHE A 908 43.85 -13.77 -22.39
CA PHE A 908 43.62 -13.47 -20.99
C PHE A 908 44.21 -14.56 -20.10
N LYS A 909 45.22 -14.19 -19.30
CA LYS A 909 45.97 -15.10 -18.42
C LYS A 909 45.75 -14.83 -16.93
N GLY A 910 44.81 -13.95 -16.60
CA GLY A 910 44.47 -13.62 -15.21
C GLY A 910 43.44 -14.58 -14.61
N PRO A 911 43.25 -14.55 -13.28
CA PRO A 911 42.14 -15.25 -12.62
C PRO A 911 40.79 -14.64 -13.03
N LEU A 912 39.78 -15.50 -13.19
CA LEU A 912 38.40 -15.12 -13.56
C LEU A 912 37.39 -15.68 -12.57
N GLN A 913 36.52 -14.83 -12.02
CA GLN A 913 35.39 -15.28 -11.22
C GLN A 913 34.07 -14.90 -11.87
N TYR A 914 33.19 -15.88 -12.06
CA TYR A 914 31.78 -15.65 -12.29
C TYR A 914 31.08 -15.51 -10.93
N PHE A 915 30.44 -14.37 -10.68
CA PHE A 915 29.79 -14.06 -9.41
C PHE A 915 28.33 -13.69 -9.67
N ILE A 916 27.39 -14.53 -9.27
CA ILE A 916 25.99 -14.36 -9.67
C ILE A 916 25.07 -14.55 -8.48
N GLY A 917 23.97 -13.80 -8.41
CA GLY A 917 22.95 -14.04 -7.40
C GLY A 917 22.36 -15.44 -7.59
N GLU A 918 22.16 -16.19 -6.52
CA GLU A 918 21.55 -17.53 -6.63
C GLU A 918 20.15 -17.48 -7.28
N ASN A 919 19.50 -16.31 -7.26
CA ASN A 919 18.17 -16.08 -7.80
C ASN A 919 18.16 -15.11 -9.01
N ASP A 920 19.20 -15.11 -9.83
CA ASP A 920 19.33 -14.20 -10.97
C ASP A 920 18.28 -14.50 -12.06
N TYR A 921 17.32 -13.60 -12.25
CA TYR A 921 16.23 -13.82 -13.20
C TYR A 921 16.71 -13.83 -14.67
N PRO A 922 17.49 -12.84 -15.15
CA PRO A 922 17.91 -12.82 -16.56
C PRO A 922 18.80 -13.98 -17.03
N PHE A 923 19.70 -14.49 -16.18
CA PHE A 923 20.70 -15.49 -16.61
C PHE A 923 20.38 -16.93 -16.20
N CYS A 924 19.47 -17.14 -15.24
CA CYS A 924 19.11 -18.48 -14.78
C CYS A 924 17.61 -18.64 -14.43
N ASP A 925 16.75 -17.76 -14.93
CA ASP A 925 15.28 -17.81 -14.73
C ASP A 925 14.88 -17.83 -13.24
N GLY A 926 15.73 -17.26 -12.38
CA GLY A 926 15.47 -17.10 -10.95
C GLY A 926 15.99 -18.24 -10.06
N ASP A 927 16.66 -19.25 -10.61
CA ASP A 927 17.41 -20.29 -9.86
C ASP A 927 18.70 -20.68 -10.61
N CYS A 928 19.84 -20.25 -10.08
CA CYS A 928 21.15 -20.46 -10.69
C CYS A 928 21.81 -21.79 -10.29
N ASN A 929 21.18 -22.57 -9.42
CA ASN A 929 21.76 -23.82 -8.95
C ASN A 929 21.86 -24.85 -10.08
N ASN A 930 23.04 -25.47 -10.24
CA ASN A 930 23.32 -26.45 -11.30
C ASN A 930 23.05 -25.97 -12.74
N THR A 931 23.04 -24.66 -12.99
CA THR A 931 22.74 -24.12 -14.34
C THR A 931 23.96 -24.04 -15.25
N TYR A 932 25.18 -24.08 -14.72
CA TYR A 932 26.41 -23.90 -15.48
C TYR A 932 27.23 -25.19 -15.61
N ASP A 933 28.05 -25.22 -16.65
CA ASP A 933 28.99 -26.29 -16.90
C ASP A 933 30.43 -25.75 -16.93
N MET A 934 31.30 -26.33 -16.09
CA MET A 934 32.69 -25.88 -15.96
C MET A 934 33.52 -26.17 -17.21
N GLU A 935 33.16 -27.17 -18.03
CA GLU A 935 33.85 -27.43 -19.29
C GLU A 935 33.59 -26.31 -20.29
N THR A 936 32.34 -25.87 -20.40
CA THR A 936 31.93 -24.71 -21.20
C THR A 936 32.65 -23.43 -20.75
N LEU A 937 32.66 -23.12 -19.45
CA LEU A 937 33.33 -21.92 -18.93
C LEU A 937 34.85 -21.93 -19.16
N LYS A 938 35.48 -23.09 -19.05
CA LYS A 938 36.90 -23.29 -19.41
C LYS A 938 37.13 -23.15 -20.91
N GLY A 939 36.24 -23.67 -21.75
CA GLY A 939 36.30 -23.52 -23.19
C GLY A 939 36.20 -22.07 -23.65
N LEU A 940 35.40 -21.25 -22.96
CA LEU A 940 35.32 -19.81 -23.21
C LEU A 940 36.57 -19.05 -22.74
N ASN A 941 37.28 -19.55 -21.73
CA ASN A 941 38.45 -18.89 -21.15
C ASN A 941 39.65 -19.84 -21.01
N PRO A 942 40.16 -20.41 -22.12
CA PRO A 942 41.09 -21.54 -22.08
C PRO A 942 42.46 -21.19 -21.52
N ALA A 943 42.83 -19.91 -21.54
CA ALA A 943 44.11 -19.43 -21.02
C ALA A 943 44.06 -18.94 -19.56
N ALA A 944 42.87 -18.87 -18.94
CA ALA A 944 42.72 -18.43 -17.56
C ALA A 944 43.17 -19.55 -16.59
N PRO A 945 44.18 -19.33 -15.73
CA PRO A 945 44.73 -20.37 -14.85
C PRO A 945 43.75 -20.77 -13.74
N HIS A 946 42.87 -19.86 -13.33
CA HIS A 946 41.88 -20.06 -12.28
C HIS A 946 40.54 -19.50 -12.72
N ILE A 947 39.53 -20.37 -12.77
CA ILE A 947 38.14 -20.02 -13.05
C ILE A 947 37.30 -20.44 -11.84
N GLY A 948 36.72 -19.47 -11.15
CA GLY A 948 35.80 -19.67 -10.04
C GLY A 948 34.37 -19.33 -10.41
N VAL A 949 33.41 -20.03 -9.81
CA VAL A 949 31.99 -19.66 -9.86
C VAL A 949 31.49 -19.54 -8.43
N HIS A 950 30.81 -18.44 -8.12
CA HIS A 950 30.20 -18.20 -6.81
C HIS A 950 28.74 -17.80 -7.00
N LEU A 951 27.86 -18.56 -6.36
CA LEU A 951 26.44 -18.23 -6.24
C LEU A 951 26.23 -17.46 -4.93
N GLN A 952 25.87 -16.19 -5.02
CA GLN A 952 25.66 -15.34 -3.85
C GLN A 952 24.28 -15.62 -3.24
N PRO A 953 24.23 -16.09 -1.97
CA PRO A 953 22.96 -16.43 -1.34
C PRO A 953 22.04 -15.21 -1.13
N GLY A 954 20.74 -15.46 -1.18
CA GLY A 954 19.68 -14.48 -0.93
C GLY A 954 19.74 -13.27 -1.84
N THR A 955 20.26 -13.42 -3.07
CA THR A 955 20.54 -12.29 -3.97
C THR A 955 19.97 -12.54 -5.37
N GLY A 956 19.30 -11.52 -5.93
CA GLY A 956 18.82 -11.50 -7.32
C GLY A 956 19.89 -10.99 -8.30
N HIS A 957 19.45 -10.46 -9.45
CA HIS A 957 20.37 -9.93 -10.45
C HIS A 957 21.07 -8.64 -9.99
N GLY A 958 20.37 -7.74 -9.29
CA GLY A 958 20.87 -6.45 -8.80
C GLY A 958 21.76 -6.57 -7.55
N LEU A 959 22.96 -7.10 -7.71
CA LEU A 959 23.89 -7.43 -6.62
C LEU A 959 24.18 -6.27 -5.66
N THR A 960 24.47 -5.06 -6.16
CA THR A 960 24.90 -3.95 -5.28
C THR A 960 23.77 -3.34 -4.46
N LEU A 961 22.52 -3.56 -4.86
CA LEU A 961 21.32 -3.09 -4.16
C LEU A 961 20.61 -4.22 -3.40
N SER A 962 21.32 -5.35 -3.20
CA SER A 962 20.87 -6.48 -2.39
C SER A 962 21.25 -6.30 -0.93
N THR A 963 20.37 -6.68 -0.02
CA THR A 963 20.62 -6.75 1.44
C THR A 963 21.86 -7.56 1.83
N ASN A 964 22.31 -8.48 0.97
CA ASN A 964 23.51 -9.29 1.19
C ASN A 964 24.73 -8.84 0.34
N ALA A 965 24.72 -7.58 -0.15
CA ALA A 965 25.77 -7.03 -1.02
C ALA A 965 27.15 -7.02 -0.34
N THR A 966 27.26 -6.56 0.91
CA THR A 966 28.54 -6.44 1.63
C THR A 966 29.25 -7.79 1.78
N ALA A 967 28.51 -8.87 2.07
CA ALA A 967 29.08 -10.21 2.13
C ALA A 967 29.60 -10.67 0.75
N GLY A 968 28.88 -10.31 -0.33
CA GLY A 968 29.33 -10.56 -1.68
C GLY A 968 30.61 -9.81 -2.03
N TYR A 969 30.73 -8.55 -1.61
CA TYR A 969 31.95 -7.76 -1.80
C TYR A 969 33.15 -8.38 -1.10
N GLU A 970 32.98 -8.90 0.11
CA GLU A 970 34.03 -9.62 0.82
C GLU A 970 34.49 -10.86 0.03
N VAL A 971 33.56 -11.62 -0.56
CA VAL A 971 33.91 -12.78 -1.41
C VAL A 971 34.69 -12.35 -2.66
N MET A 972 34.20 -11.33 -3.37
CA MET A 972 34.86 -10.80 -4.57
C MET A 972 36.28 -10.29 -4.28
N LEU A 973 36.44 -9.48 -3.23
CA LEU A 973 37.72 -8.90 -2.86
C LEU A 973 38.67 -9.93 -2.24
N ALA A 974 38.16 -10.92 -1.51
CA ALA A 974 38.94 -12.05 -1.02
C ALA A 974 39.43 -12.93 -2.18
N TYR A 975 38.60 -13.15 -3.20
CA TYR A 975 39.01 -13.86 -4.41
C TYR A 975 40.21 -13.16 -5.06
N LEU A 976 40.12 -11.86 -5.35
CA LEU A 976 41.24 -11.09 -5.90
C LEU A 976 42.48 -11.21 -5.01
N GLY A 977 42.34 -11.00 -3.70
CA GLY A 977 43.43 -11.10 -2.74
C GLY A 977 44.12 -12.47 -2.72
N SER A 978 43.36 -13.55 -2.83
CA SER A 978 43.88 -14.92 -2.88
C SER A 978 44.74 -15.21 -4.12
N GLN A 979 44.51 -14.46 -5.20
CA GLN A 979 45.21 -14.61 -6.48
C GLN A 979 46.42 -13.67 -6.60
N GLY A 980 46.81 -13.01 -5.50
CA GLY A 980 47.91 -12.04 -5.48
C GLY A 980 47.56 -10.74 -6.22
N LEU A 981 46.27 -10.43 -6.34
CA LEU A 981 45.74 -9.17 -6.84
C LEU A 981 45.38 -8.22 -5.70
#